data_AF-A0A2G5PDC4-F1
#
_entry.id   AF-A0A2G5PDC4-F1
#
_cell.length_a   1.000
_cell.length_b   1.000
_cell.length_c   1.000
_cell.angle_alpha   90.00
_cell.angle_beta   90.00
_cell.angle_gamma   90.00
#
_symmetry.space_group_name_H-M   'P 1'
#
loop_
_entity.id
_entity.type
_entity.pdbx_description
1 polymer ?
#
loop_
_entity_poly.entity_id
_entity_poly.type
_entity_poly.pdbx_seq_one_letter_code
_entity_poly.pdbx_strand_id
1 'polypeptide(L)'
;MTTTVTPPPAAAPPAPDAGREVTIARWVASVAGLLGFVLALSIPMLPVVQTTAVLNWPQGGQLGDVTAPLISQAPVSLEASIPCQVMRDMPPSGGLVLGTAPAKGKQAALNALLVNVTSTRVDVTDRNVVVASVPRSRVFNAACERLDIVSTEAGTFATFVGLTDKDGNELTSGFADPNLRPAIVGVFTDLVGPAPPGLSFSATIDTRFTSSPSVLKLTAIVLAIASTVIALLALWRLERTDGHRAQKLIPGRWRNFTRVDAVVISAFLIWYVAGANSSDDGYILGMARVAEHAGYMSNYFRWFGSPEDPFGWYYNLLALMTHVSDASLWIRLPDLVCSMICWLLLSREVLPRLGPAVSSSRPALWAAGMVLLAAWMPFNNGLRPEGQIATGALVTYVLVERAIGSSRLTTAALAIITAAFTLGIQPTGLIAVAALVAGGRPIIRILVHKRRRFGLWPLLAPLLAAGTVILAVVFSDQTLATVLEATRIRTDIGPSQEWYTENLRYYYLILQTVDGSISRRFGFMITALCLFTSMFIMLRRHRVPGVARDPVWRLMGVIFATIFFLMFTPTKWVHHMGLFAAVGAAMAAVATVLVSAKVLRSPRNRMAFLSALMFVMALCWASTNGWWYVSTYGVPFNGAVPAIGGVTVSTMFFAAFAVTALWAFYLHFAPRSAGETRAVRVLTAAPIPVMAGFMVVVFIASMLIGAVRQYPTYSNAWANLRAIAGGCGMADDVLVEPDPNQGFLTPVGGGFGKLGALGGDKPVGFTPNGVPEKIVAESIRLNNPKPGTDYDWDQPVKLKTPGVNGSTVPLPYGLDPARVPVAGSYTDGPQQTSVLTSAWYSLPARDDAHPLVVVTAAGTITGDSVADGHTEAQDVELEYGVAGPDGAPVPTGRLTPYDVGPTPSWRNLRYPRASIPDDATFVRIVANDRSLSQGDWVAVTPPRVPELRSVQEYVGSEQPVLMDWAVGLVFPCQQPMLHANGVTDIPKFRISPDYFAKLQSTDTWQDGMNGGLLGITDLLLRAHVMAAYLSRDWGQDWGTIHRFETVVDAPPAEISLGTATRSGLWKPGEIRIKP
;
A
#
# COMPACT_ATOMS: atom_id res chain seq x y z
N MET A 1 -4.80 -96.87 -19.65
CA MET A 1 -5.46 -95.96 -18.69
C MET A 1 -4.44 -94.90 -18.28
N THR A 2 -4.87 -93.65 -18.33
CA THR A 2 -4.11 -92.43 -18.63
C THR A 2 -3.32 -91.84 -17.46
N THR A 3 -2.00 -91.78 -17.61
CA THR A 3 -1.06 -91.03 -16.77
C THR A 3 -0.67 -89.74 -17.48
N THR A 4 -1.06 -88.60 -16.90
CA THR A 4 -0.72 -87.25 -17.38
C THR A 4 0.68 -86.85 -16.92
N VAL A 5 1.59 -86.72 -17.89
CA VAL A 5 2.95 -86.17 -17.72
C VAL A 5 2.91 -84.68 -18.07
N THR A 6 3.23 -83.82 -17.09
CA THR A 6 3.34 -82.36 -17.24
C THR A 6 4.62 -81.96 -18.00
N PRO A 7 4.57 -80.97 -18.91
CA PRO A 7 5.74 -80.47 -19.63
C PRO A 7 6.64 -79.57 -18.75
N PRO A 8 7.94 -79.40 -19.10
CA PRO A 8 8.88 -78.58 -18.35
C PRO A 8 8.58 -77.07 -18.49
N PRO A 9 8.95 -76.23 -17.50
CA PRO A 9 8.65 -74.81 -17.50
C PRO A 9 9.38 -74.06 -18.63
N ALA A 10 8.64 -73.19 -19.32
CA ALA A 10 9.16 -72.27 -20.33
C ALA A 10 10.22 -71.32 -19.73
N ALA A 11 11.33 -71.15 -20.43
CA ALA A 11 12.38 -70.20 -20.08
C ALA A 11 11.82 -68.76 -19.98
N ALA A 12 12.03 -68.12 -18.84
CA ALA A 12 11.64 -66.73 -18.62
C ALA A 12 12.42 -65.79 -19.58
N PRO A 13 11.77 -64.73 -20.09
CA PRO A 13 12.46 -63.74 -20.94
C PRO A 13 13.60 -63.06 -20.16
N PRO A 14 14.68 -62.63 -20.83
CA PRO A 14 15.81 -61.99 -20.18
C PRO A 14 15.37 -60.71 -19.46
N ALA A 15 15.78 -60.58 -18.19
CA ALA A 15 15.53 -59.39 -17.39
C ALA A 15 16.18 -58.15 -18.06
N PRO A 16 15.52 -56.98 -18.03
CA PRO A 16 16.10 -55.75 -18.59
C PRO A 16 17.42 -55.39 -17.89
N ASP A 17 18.36 -54.91 -18.68
CA ASP A 17 19.75 -54.64 -18.32
C ASP A 17 19.87 -53.42 -17.38
N ALA A 18 19.58 -53.63 -16.09
CA ALA A 18 19.45 -52.59 -15.07
C ALA A 18 20.68 -51.68 -14.92
N GLY A 19 21.87 -52.13 -15.33
CA GLY A 19 23.10 -51.33 -15.32
C GLY A 19 23.11 -50.22 -16.40
N ARG A 20 22.50 -50.48 -17.56
CA ARG A 20 22.44 -49.54 -18.67
C ARG A 20 21.49 -48.37 -18.38
N GLU A 21 20.32 -48.66 -17.81
CA GLU A 21 19.33 -47.61 -17.43
C GLU A 21 19.88 -46.64 -16.37
N VAL A 22 20.59 -47.15 -15.37
CA VAL A 22 21.25 -46.31 -14.35
C VAL A 22 22.32 -45.42 -14.97
N THR A 23 23.09 -45.95 -15.92
CA THR A 23 24.12 -45.18 -16.62
C THR A 23 23.51 -44.05 -17.46
N ILE A 24 22.44 -44.32 -18.20
CA ILE A 24 21.71 -43.31 -18.97
C ILE A 24 21.16 -42.22 -18.04
N ALA A 25 20.47 -42.60 -16.96
CA ALA A 25 19.91 -41.63 -16.02
C ALA A 25 20.97 -40.76 -15.33
N ARG A 26 22.18 -41.30 -15.07
CA ARG A 26 23.32 -40.52 -14.54
C ARG A 26 23.79 -39.45 -15.52
N TRP A 27 23.94 -39.82 -16.79
CA TRP A 27 24.33 -38.88 -17.84
C TRP A 27 23.28 -37.80 -18.06
N VAL A 28 22.01 -38.19 -18.19
CA VAL A 28 20.89 -37.25 -18.36
C VAL A 28 20.82 -36.27 -17.19
N ALA A 29 20.89 -36.75 -15.94
CA ALA A 29 20.86 -35.88 -14.76
C ALA A 29 22.03 -34.88 -14.73
N SER A 30 23.21 -35.29 -15.20
CA SER A 30 24.39 -34.42 -15.23
C SER A 30 24.32 -33.40 -16.36
N VAL A 31 24.07 -33.85 -17.59
CA VAL A 31 24.06 -32.98 -18.79
C VAL A 31 22.89 -32.01 -18.73
N ALA A 32 21.67 -32.50 -18.49
CA ALA A 32 20.50 -31.63 -18.40
C ALA A 32 20.59 -30.68 -17.19
N GLY A 33 21.14 -31.15 -16.06
CA GLY A 33 21.35 -30.30 -14.89
C GLY A 33 22.35 -29.18 -15.14
N LEU A 34 23.52 -29.48 -15.72
CA LEU A 34 24.52 -28.45 -16.06
C LEU A 34 24.02 -27.50 -17.14
N LEU A 35 23.34 -28.02 -18.16
CA LEU A 35 22.73 -27.20 -19.22
C LEU A 35 21.68 -26.24 -18.64
N GLY A 36 20.76 -26.76 -17.81
CA GLY A 36 19.76 -25.94 -17.13
C GLY A 36 20.38 -24.86 -16.24
N PHE A 37 21.44 -25.21 -15.50
CA PHE A 37 22.18 -24.26 -14.68
C PHE A 37 22.84 -23.14 -15.49
N VAL A 38 23.58 -23.48 -16.55
CA VAL A 38 24.28 -22.50 -17.40
C VAL A 38 23.30 -21.61 -18.16
N LEU A 39 22.23 -22.18 -18.72
CA LEU A 39 21.19 -21.41 -19.40
C LEU A 39 20.48 -20.46 -18.43
N ALA A 40 20.14 -20.92 -17.22
CA ALA A 40 19.49 -20.05 -16.23
C ALA A 40 20.35 -18.85 -15.83
N LEU A 41 21.67 -19.04 -15.71
CA LEU A 41 22.61 -17.96 -15.39
C LEU A 41 22.84 -16.99 -16.56
N SER A 42 22.66 -17.42 -17.81
CA SER A 42 22.87 -16.55 -18.97
C SER A 42 21.68 -15.62 -19.26
N ILE A 43 20.46 -16.03 -18.90
CA ILE A 43 19.20 -15.30 -19.18
C ILE A 43 19.26 -13.79 -18.85
N PRO A 44 19.77 -13.34 -17.68
CA PRO A 44 19.83 -11.91 -17.36
C PRO A 44 20.70 -11.07 -18.30
N MET A 45 21.65 -11.71 -19.01
CA MET A 45 22.61 -11.07 -19.90
C MET A 45 22.18 -11.16 -21.38
N LEU A 46 21.16 -11.96 -21.70
CA LEU A 46 20.71 -12.16 -23.07
C LEU A 46 19.99 -10.91 -23.63
N PRO A 47 19.96 -10.75 -24.97
CA PRO A 47 19.36 -9.57 -25.59
C PRO A 47 17.85 -9.45 -25.37
N VAL A 48 17.39 -8.22 -25.29
CA VAL A 48 15.97 -7.83 -25.24
C VAL A 48 15.67 -6.82 -26.36
N VAL A 49 14.40 -6.72 -26.75
CA VAL A 49 13.91 -5.71 -27.69
C VAL A 49 13.23 -4.62 -26.86
N GLN A 50 13.85 -3.45 -26.79
CA GLN A 50 13.33 -2.27 -26.10
C GLN A 50 12.45 -1.46 -27.06
N THR A 51 11.28 -1.02 -26.61
CA THR A 51 10.49 0.00 -27.30
C THR A 51 11.09 1.37 -26.98
N THR A 52 11.49 2.14 -27.99
CA THR A 52 12.05 3.49 -27.83
C THR A 52 10.98 4.54 -28.13
N ALA A 53 10.93 5.61 -27.34
CA ALA A 53 9.97 6.69 -27.51
C ALA A 53 10.67 8.06 -27.58
N VAL A 54 10.27 8.88 -28.54
CA VAL A 54 10.77 10.25 -28.73
C VAL A 54 9.59 11.21 -28.81
N LEU A 55 9.66 12.29 -28.03
CA LEU A 55 8.73 13.41 -28.08
C LEU A 55 9.30 14.48 -28.99
N ASN A 56 8.60 14.78 -30.09
CA ASN A 56 8.95 15.84 -31.02
C ASN A 56 7.92 16.97 -30.97
N TRP A 57 8.39 18.22 -31.08
CA TRP A 57 7.56 19.41 -31.22
C TRP A 57 8.28 20.42 -32.13
N PRO A 58 7.60 21.19 -33.00
CA PRO A 58 6.14 21.32 -33.18
C PRO A 58 5.46 20.11 -33.84
N GLN A 59 4.15 19.92 -33.59
CA GLN A 59 3.33 18.85 -34.18
C GLN A 59 2.28 19.44 -35.14
N GLY A 60 1.91 18.71 -36.19
CA GLY A 60 0.92 19.17 -37.17
C GLY A 60 1.28 20.46 -37.93
N GLY A 61 2.55 20.89 -37.89
CA GLY A 61 3.00 22.16 -38.48
C GLY A 61 2.44 23.41 -37.79
N GLN A 62 1.93 23.30 -36.57
CA GLN A 62 1.36 24.41 -35.79
C GLN A 62 2.12 24.59 -34.48
N LEU A 63 2.21 25.83 -34.02
CA LEU A 63 2.63 26.18 -32.67
C LEU A 63 1.43 26.04 -31.74
N GLY A 64 1.49 25.02 -30.91
CA GLY A 64 0.51 24.75 -29.87
C GLY A 64 1.14 23.92 -28.77
N ASP A 65 0.53 24.00 -27.59
CA ASP A 65 0.93 23.23 -26.43
C ASP A 65 0.61 21.75 -26.63
N VAL A 66 1.44 20.88 -26.07
CA VAL A 66 1.17 19.44 -26.00
C VAL A 66 1.56 18.90 -24.63
N THR A 67 0.79 17.94 -24.11
CA THR A 67 1.09 17.27 -22.84
C THR A 67 1.75 15.91 -23.05
N ALA A 68 2.82 15.65 -22.30
CA ALA A 68 3.52 14.36 -22.29
C ALA A 68 4.13 14.13 -20.89
N PRO A 69 3.29 13.89 -19.86
CA PRO A 69 3.75 13.72 -18.49
C PRO A 69 4.59 12.45 -18.32
N LEU A 70 5.91 12.63 -18.16
CA LEU A 70 6.85 11.51 -18.06
C LEU A 70 6.83 10.87 -16.67
N ILE A 71 6.62 9.55 -16.60
CA ILE A 71 6.62 8.81 -15.31
C ILE A 71 8.00 8.81 -14.63
N SER A 72 9.08 8.82 -15.41
CA SER A 72 10.46 8.97 -14.93
C SER A 72 10.81 10.42 -14.55
N GLN A 73 9.88 11.35 -14.77
CA GLN A 73 10.02 12.81 -14.64
C GLN A 73 11.04 13.44 -15.60
N ALA A 74 12.22 12.85 -15.80
CA ALA A 74 13.27 13.35 -16.68
C ALA A 74 13.46 12.47 -17.96
N PRO A 75 13.89 13.07 -19.08
CA PRO A 75 14.28 12.34 -20.28
C PRO A 75 15.70 11.76 -20.19
N VAL A 76 16.07 10.91 -21.14
CA VAL A 76 17.47 10.49 -21.35
C VAL A 76 18.28 11.66 -21.92
N SER A 77 17.74 12.31 -22.95
CA SER A 77 18.31 13.48 -23.60
C SER A 77 17.22 14.43 -24.10
N LEU A 78 17.56 15.70 -24.19
CA LEU A 78 16.73 16.76 -24.78
C LEU A 78 17.61 17.63 -25.68
N GLU A 79 17.11 17.89 -26.88
CA GLU A 79 17.69 18.83 -27.84
C GLU A 79 16.58 19.79 -28.30
N ALA A 80 16.85 21.08 -28.32
CA ALA A 80 15.94 22.08 -28.85
C ALA A 80 16.71 23.12 -29.67
N SER A 81 16.16 23.48 -30.83
CA SER A 81 16.69 24.52 -31.71
C SER A 81 15.63 25.56 -31.99
N ILE A 82 15.89 26.80 -31.62
CA ILE A 82 14.93 27.90 -31.65
C ILE A 82 15.50 29.03 -32.52
N PRO A 83 14.97 29.28 -33.73
CA PRO A 83 15.44 30.37 -34.58
C PRO A 83 15.33 31.74 -33.90
N CYS A 84 16.34 32.61 -34.02
CA CYS A 84 16.30 33.92 -33.36
C CYS A 84 15.18 34.82 -33.91
N GLN A 85 14.65 34.51 -35.10
CA GLN A 85 13.45 35.17 -35.63
C GLN A 85 12.22 34.99 -34.73
N VAL A 86 12.02 33.80 -34.15
CA VAL A 86 10.90 33.54 -33.24
C VAL A 86 10.95 34.47 -32.03
N MET A 87 12.14 34.66 -31.47
CA MET A 87 12.35 35.57 -30.35
C MET A 87 12.20 37.05 -30.74
N ARG A 88 12.50 37.40 -32.01
CA ARG A 88 12.31 38.75 -32.57
C ARG A 88 10.85 39.11 -32.74
N ASP A 89 10.03 38.16 -33.17
CA ASP A 89 8.61 38.36 -33.45
C ASP A 89 7.76 38.40 -32.16
N MET A 90 8.34 38.08 -30.99
CA MET A 90 7.69 38.20 -29.69
C MET A 90 7.29 39.65 -29.36
N PRO A 91 6.14 39.87 -28.68
CA PRO A 91 5.73 41.19 -28.22
C PRO A 91 6.79 41.90 -27.36
N PRO A 92 6.76 43.24 -27.23
CA PRO A 92 7.70 43.99 -26.38
C PRO A 92 7.71 43.54 -24.92
N SER A 93 6.57 43.09 -24.38
CA SER A 93 6.47 42.51 -23.03
C SER A 93 7.20 41.18 -22.88
N GLY A 94 7.44 40.47 -23.99
CA GLY A 94 7.99 39.12 -24.01
C GLY A 94 6.95 38.06 -23.66
N GLY A 95 7.43 36.87 -23.29
CA GLY A 95 6.63 35.67 -23.00
C GLY A 95 7.48 34.39 -23.01
N LEU A 96 6.82 33.25 -22.82
CA LEU A 96 7.42 31.92 -22.88
C LEU A 96 7.57 31.49 -24.35
N VAL A 97 8.79 31.25 -24.81
CA VAL A 97 9.04 30.73 -26.16
C VAL A 97 8.95 29.22 -26.18
N LEU A 98 9.51 28.56 -25.16
CA LEU A 98 9.50 27.11 -24.99
C LEU A 98 9.61 26.78 -23.51
N GLY A 99 8.72 25.93 -23.00
CA GLY A 99 8.77 25.41 -21.64
C GLY A 99 8.47 23.91 -21.60
N THR A 100 9.17 23.18 -20.73
CA THR A 100 8.91 21.75 -20.47
C THR A 100 7.85 21.52 -19.39
N ALA A 101 7.35 22.61 -18.80
CA ALA A 101 6.20 22.67 -17.92
C ALA A 101 5.45 24.01 -18.11
N PRO A 102 4.16 24.11 -17.72
CA PRO A 102 3.44 25.38 -17.74
C PRO A 102 4.10 26.41 -16.82
N ALA A 103 4.28 27.65 -17.30
CA ALA A 103 4.96 28.70 -16.52
C ALA A 103 4.28 29.01 -15.17
N LYS A 104 2.96 28.76 -15.06
CA LYS A 104 2.16 28.95 -13.83
C LYS A 104 1.95 27.65 -13.04
N GLY A 105 2.65 26.57 -13.38
CA GLY A 105 2.66 25.32 -12.62
C GLY A 105 3.36 25.49 -11.27
N LYS A 106 3.02 24.66 -10.28
CA LYS A 106 3.62 24.75 -8.94
C LYS A 106 5.12 24.47 -9.06
N GLN A 107 5.93 25.43 -8.62
CA GLN A 107 7.39 25.34 -8.68
C GLN A 107 7.94 25.01 -10.09
N ALA A 108 7.29 25.49 -11.17
CA ALA A 108 7.71 25.18 -12.53
C ALA A 108 9.18 25.55 -12.82
N ALA A 109 9.60 26.75 -12.44
CA ALA A 109 10.98 27.21 -12.61
C ALA A 109 12.01 26.38 -11.81
N LEU A 110 11.60 25.66 -10.76
CA LEU A 110 12.47 24.83 -9.94
C LEU A 110 12.67 23.41 -10.50
N ASN A 111 11.76 22.94 -11.36
CA ASN A 111 11.76 21.54 -11.81
C ASN A 111 12.00 21.40 -13.32
N ALA A 112 11.66 22.43 -14.11
CA ALA A 112 11.60 22.36 -15.55
C ALA A 112 12.48 23.40 -16.23
N LEU A 113 12.77 23.18 -17.51
CA LEU A 113 13.42 24.11 -18.42
C LEU A 113 12.40 25.08 -19.01
N LEU A 114 12.70 26.38 -18.94
CA LEU A 114 11.92 27.49 -19.47
C LEU A 114 12.82 28.45 -20.25
N VAL A 115 12.43 28.76 -21.49
CA VAL A 115 13.05 29.78 -22.34
C VAL A 115 12.14 30.99 -22.37
N ASN A 116 12.51 32.01 -21.59
CA ASN A 116 11.71 33.22 -21.42
C ASN A 116 12.35 34.40 -22.15
N VAL A 117 11.54 35.13 -22.90
CA VAL A 117 11.90 36.45 -23.43
C VAL A 117 11.27 37.49 -22.52
N THR A 118 12.08 38.39 -21.97
CA THR A 118 11.62 39.56 -21.20
C THR A 118 11.75 40.83 -22.05
N SER A 119 11.41 42.00 -21.50
CA SER A 119 11.63 43.27 -22.20
C SER A 119 13.10 43.56 -22.51
N THR A 120 14.03 42.98 -21.75
CA THR A 120 15.47 43.32 -21.84
C THR A 120 16.39 42.14 -22.10
N ARG A 121 15.96 40.90 -21.82
CA ARG A 121 16.80 39.70 -21.91
C ARG A 121 16.06 38.50 -22.47
N VAL A 122 16.82 37.56 -23.02
CA VAL A 122 16.40 36.19 -23.29
C VAL A 122 17.14 35.29 -22.32
N ASP A 123 16.38 34.60 -21.47
CA ASP A 123 16.89 33.78 -20.39
C ASP A 123 16.48 32.32 -20.61
N VAL A 124 17.46 31.42 -20.58
CA VAL A 124 17.25 29.97 -20.51
C VAL A 124 17.48 29.56 -19.06
N THR A 125 16.41 29.15 -18.40
CA THR A 125 16.45 28.72 -17.00
C THR A 125 16.07 27.25 -16.89
N ASP A 126 16.78 26.51 -16.05
CA ASP A 126 16.45 25.11 -15.74
C ASP A 126 16.73 24.87 -14.27
N ARG A 127 15.79 24.22 -13.58
CA ARG A 127 15.91 23.85 -12.16
C ARG A 127 16.42 24.97 -11.23
N ASN A 128 15.85 26.16 -11.39
CA ASN A 128 16.19 27.39 -10.66
C ASN A 128 17.62 27.91 -10.89
N VAL A 129 18.27 27.45 -11.97
CA VAL A 129 19.58 27.90 -12.43
C VAL A 129 19.42 28.61 -13.78
N VAL A 130 20.10 29.74 -13.96
CA VAL A 130 20.16 30.44 -15.25
C VAL A 130 21.28 29.81 -16.08
N VAL A 131 20.91 28.99 -17.06
CA VAL A 131 21.85 28.29 -17.97
C VAL A 131 22.50 29.30 -18.92
N ALA A 132 21.70 30.21 -19.49
CA ALA A 132 22.18 31.31 -20.31
C ALA A 132 21.26 32.53 -20.18
N SER A 133 21.83 33.73 -20.29
CA SER A 133 21.10 35.00 -20.24
C SER A 133 21.77 35.99 -21.17
N VAL A 134 21.06 36.43 -22.22
CA VAL A 134 21.60 37.33 -23.25
C VAL A 134 20.71 38.57 -23.38
N PRO A 135 21.27 39.80 -23.51
CA PRO A 135 20.46 40.99 -23.78
C PRO A 135 19.61 40.81 -25.05
N ARG A 136 18.32 41.11 -24.97
CA ARG A 136 17.37 40.95 -26.07
C ARG A 136 17.80 41.71 -27.32
N SER A 137 18.42 42.87 -27.15
CA SER A 137 19.00 43.66 -28.25
C SER A 137 20.11 42.94 -29.03
N ARG A 138 20.88 42.04 -28.39
CA ARG A 138 21.89 41.23 -29.08
C ARG A 138 21.26 40.08 -29.86
N VAL A 139 20.24 39.44 -29.31
CA VAL A 139 19.47 38.37 -29.98
C VAL A 139 18.72 38.93 -31.19
N PHE A 140 18.37 40.21 -31.17
CA PHE A 140 17.66 40.88 -32.26
C PHE A 140 18.58 41.37 -33.39
N ASN A 141 19.90 41.27 -33.19
CA ASN A 141 20.87 41.54 -34.24
C ASN A 141 20.79 40.44 -35.31
N ALA A 142 20.97 40.82 -36.59
CA ALA A 142 21.01 39.88 -37.72
C ALA A 142 22.09 38.79 -37.60
N ALA A 143 23.09 39.00 -36.74
CA ALA A 143 24.11 38.00 -36.43
C ALA A 143 23.58 36.78 -35.65
N CYS A 144 22.45 36.89 -34.92
CA CYS A 144 21.87 35.76 -34.19
C CYS A 144 21.10 34.87 -35.17
N GLU A 145 21.54 33.62 -35.34
CA GLU A 145 20.88 32.66 -36.21
C GLU A 145 19.82 31.86 -35.44
N ARG A 146 20.24 31.15 -34.39
CA ARG A 146 19.37 30.30 -33.55
C ARG A 146 19.96 30.09 -32.15
N LEU A 147 19.10 29.65 -31.23
CA LEU A 147 19.44 29.16 -29.90
C LEU A 147 19.34 27.64 -29.91
N ASP A 148 20.48 26.97 -29.72
CA ASP A 148 20.55 25.52 -29.58
C ASP A 148 20.71 25.17 -28.08
N ILE A 149 19.84 24.30 -27.57
CA ILE A 149 19.82 23.83 -26.18
C ILE A 149 20.01 22.32 -26.20
N VAL A 150 20.98 21.83 -25.42
CA VAL A 150 21.28 20.40 -25.29
C VAL A 150 21.34 20.05 -23.81
N SER A 151 20.51 19.11 -23.37
CA SER A 151 20.52 18.56 -22.00
C SER A 151 20.67 17.05 -22.05
N THR A 152 21.82 16.56 -21.60
CA THR A 152 22.20 15.13 -21.65
C THR A 152 22.95 14.73 -20.37
N GLU A 153 23.49 13.50 -20.32
CA GLU A 153 24.40 13.08 -19.25
C GLU A 153 25.69 13.93 -19.16
N ALA A 154 26.06 14.64 -20.23
CA ALA A 154 27.20 15.55 -20.19
C ALA A 154 26.91 16.89 -19.46
N GLY A 155 25.62 17.22 -19.27
CA GLY A 155 25.18 18.49 -18.71
C GLY A 155 24.12 19.20 -19.55
N THR A 156 23.73 20.40 -19.12
CA THR A 156 22.78 21.27 -19.82
C THR A 156 23.51 22.51 -20.31
N PHE A 157 23.51 22.70 -21.64
CA PHE A 157 24.18 23.81 -22.33
C PHE A 157 23.23 24.51 -23.29
N ALA A 158 23.43 25.82 -23.45
CA ALA A 158 22.70 26.68 -24.37
C ALA A 158 23.70 27.51 -25.18
N THR A 159 23.57 27.46 -26.50
CA THR A 159 24.44 28.11 -27.47
C THR A 159 23.63 29.06 -28.34
N PHE A 160 23.99 30.34 -28.34
CA PHE A 160 23.43 31.34 -29.24
C PHE A 160 24.30 31.45 -30.50
N VAL A 161 23.96 30.67 -31.53
CA VAL A 161 24.73 30.56 -32.77
C VAL A 161 24.78 31.90 -33.49
N GLY A 162 25.99 32.28 -33.92
CA GLY A 162 26.29 33.55 -34.58
C GLY A 162 26.54 34.73 -33.64
N LEU A 163 26.32 34.56 -32.33
CA LEU A 163 26.78 35.49 -31.31
C LEU A 163 28.10 35.00 -30.69
N THR A 164 28.95 35.95 -30.30
CA THR A 164 30.20 35.66 -29.60
C THR A 164 30.20 36.18 -28.16
N ASP A 165 31.00 35.52 -27.33
CA ASP A 165 31.35 35.98 -25.99
C ASP A 165 32.37 37.14 -26.03
N LYS A 166 32.91 37.51 -24.87
CA LYS A 166 33.88 38.62 -24.76
C LYS A 166 35.26 38.25 -25.33
N ASP A 167 35.56 36.97 -25.43
CA ASP A 167 36.85 36.44 -25.88
C ASP A 167 36.82 36.08 -27.38
N GLY A 168 35.68 36.28 -28.03
CA GLY A 168 35.49 36.05 -29.47
C GLY A 168 35.09 34.62 -29.83
N ASN A 169 34.85 33.76 -28.84
CA ASN A 169 34.33 32.40 -29.06
C ASN A 169 32.82 32.43 -29.25
N GLU A 170 32.25 31.35 -29.80
CA GLU A 170 30.80 31.20 -29.89
C GLU A 170 30.15 31.28 -28.50
N LEU A 171 29.04 32.02 -28.40
CA LEU A 171 28.36 32.29 -27.15
C LEU A 171 27.64 31.04 -26.63
N THR A 172 28.39 30.18 -25.97
CA THR A 172 27.91 28.98 -25.28
C THR A 172 28.01 29.16 -23.77
N SER A 173 26.96 28.77 -23.05
CA SER A 173 26.90 28.80 -21.59
C SER A 173 26.17 27.56 -21.07
N GLY A 174 26.52 27.10 -19.87
CA GLY A 174 25.85 25.97 -19.24
C GLY A 174 26.68 25.33 -18.14
N PHE A 175 26.20 24.17 -17.70
CA PHE A 175 26.77 23.45 -16.57
C PHE A 175 26.93 21.98 -16.93
N ALA A 176 28.13 21.44 -16.69
CA ALA A 176 28.46 20.03 -16.87
C ALA A 176 27.92 19.16 -15.71
N ASP A 177 26.61 19.21 -15.47
CA ASP A 177 25.93 18.46 -14.41
C ASP A 177 24.77 17.61 -14.97
N PRO A 178 24.87 16.26 -14.94
CA PRO A 178 23.81 15.37 -15.42
C PRO A 178 22.50 15.43 -14.63
N ASN A 179 22.50 16.00 -13.41
CA ASN A 179 21.31 16.10 -12.56
C ASN A 179 20.43 17.32 -12.90
N LEU A 180 20.91 18.19 -13.79
CA LEU A 180 20.16 19.35 -14.29
C LEU A 180 19.17 19.02 -15.41
N ARG A 181 19.03 17.76 -15.83
CA ARG A 181 18.02 17.39 -16.83
C ARG A 181 16.60 17.82 -16.37
N PRO A 182 15.80 18.48 -17.23
CA PRO A 182 14.53 19.05 -16.83
C PRO A 182 13.47 17.99 -16.61
N ALA A 183 12.51 18.27 -15.72
CA ALA A 183 11.28 17.52 -15.67
C ALA A 183 10.38 17.90 -16.87
N ILE A 184 9.84 16.90 -17.58
CA ILE A 184 8.97 17.11 -18.74
C ILE A 184 7.55 16.67 -18.40
N VAL A 185 6.60 17.62 -18.46
CA VAL A 185 5.16 17.34 -18.45
C VAL A 185 4.46 17.67 -19.78
N GLY A 186 5.21 18.23 -20.72
CA GLY A 186 4.75 18.62 -22.04
C GLY A 186 5.74 19.59 -22.70
N VAL A 187 5.30 20.20 -23.80
CA VAL A 187 5.98 21.34 -24.42
C VAL A 187 4.97 22.46 -24.53
N PHE A 188 5.24 23.57 -23.84
CA PHE A 188 4.35 24.72 -23.69
C PHE A 188 4.98 25.98 -24.25
N THR A 189 4.17 26.85 -24.85
CA THR A 189 4.61 28.10 -25.49
C THR A 189 3.51 29.18 -25.45
N ASP A 190 3.90 30.45 -25.43
CA ASP A 190 2.98 31.57 -25.66
C ASP A 190 2.88 31.93 -27.16
N LEU A 191 3.61 31.22 -28.03
CA LEU A 191 3.57 31.42 -29.48
C LEU A 191 2.31 30.81 -30.10
N VAL A 192 1.83 31.41 -31.19
CA VAL A 192 0.65 30.94 -31.92
C VAL A 192 0.89 30.99 -33.44
N GLY A 193 0.19 30.13 -34.18
CA GLY A 193 0.21 30.10 -35.64
C GLY A 193 1.11 29.00 -36.23
N PRO A 194 1.49 29.09 -37.51
CA PRO A 194 2.25 28.03 -38.18
C PRO A 194 3.67 27.90 -37.61
N ALA A 195 4.18 26.66 -37.57
CA ALA A 195 5.54 26.37 -37.13
C ALA A 195 6.57 26.98 -38.10
N PRO A 196 7.50 27.84 -37.62
CA PRO A 196 8.53 28.43 -38.45
C PRO A 196 9.61 27.39 -38.80
N PRO A 197 10.27 27.51 -39.96
CA PRO A 197 11.33 26.58 -40.36
C PRO A 197 12.50 26.65 -39.38
N GLY A 198 13.03 25.49 -39.01
CA GLY A 198 14.17 25.36 -38.10
C GLY A 198 13.83 25.35 -36.60
N LEU A 199 12.58 25.63 -36.22
CA LEU A 199 12.13 25.39 -34.84
C LEU A 199 11.93 23.89 -34.61
N SER A 200 12.63 23.34 -33.63
CA SER A 200 12.52 21.94 -33.26
C SER A 200 12.80 21.72 -31.78
N PHE A 201 12.15 20.69 -31.24
CA PHE A 201 12.35 20.13 -29.92
C PHE A 201 12.27 18.62 -30.06
N SER A 202 13.22 17.92 -29.47
CA SER A 202 13.29 16.45 -29.43
C SER A 202 13.75 16.00 -28.05
N ALA A 203 12.93 15.19 -27.39
CA ALA A 203 13.30 14.56 -26.12
C ALA A 203 13.20 13.04 -26.23
N THR A 204 14.29 12.34 -25.90
CA THR A 204 14.29 10.87 -25.82
C THR A 204 13.76 10.45 -24.46
N ILE A 205 12.59 9.81 -24.45
CA ILE A 205 11.92 9.37 -23.22
C ILE A 205 12.62 8.12 -22.69
N ASP A 206 12.81 8.06 -21.38
CA ASP A 206 13.41 6.89 -20.73
C ASP A 206 12.43 5.72 -20.66
N THR A 207 12.55 4.84 -21.63
CA THR A 207 11.74 3.62 -21.81
C THR A 207 12.52 2.35 -21.48
N ARG A 208 13.60 2.46 -20.68
CA ARG A 208 14.54 1.34 -20.44
C ARG A 208 13.89 0.08 -19.86
N PHE A 209 12.76 0.22 -19.17
CA PHE A 209 12.05 -0.88 -18.52
C PHE A 209 10.98 -1.52 -19.41
N THR A 210 10.54 -0.84 -20.46
CA THR A 210 9.55 -1.38 -21.42
C THR A 210 10.27 -2.20 -22.48
N SER A 211 10.36 -3.50 -22.25
CA SER A 211 11.05 -4.44 -23.14
C SER A 211 10.23 -5.69 -23.42
N SER A 212 10.73 -6.49 -24.36
CA SER A 212 10.29 -7.86 -24.57
C SER A 212 11.49 -8.78 -24.80
N PRO A 213 11.42 -10.06 -24.38
CA PRO A 213 12.52 -10.99 -24.58
C PRO A 213 12.74 -11.26 -26.07
N SER A 214 14.01 -11.24 -26.51
CA SER A 214 14.35 -11.72 -27.85
C SER A 214 14.05 -13.22 -27.99
N VAL A 215 13.96 -13.72 -29.23
CA VAL A 215 13.78 -15.16 -29.51
C VAL A 215 14.88 -16.00 -28.83
N LEU A 216 16.11 -15.50 -28.79
CA LEU A 216 17.23 -16.16 -28.11
C LEU A 216 16.99 -16.25 -26.60
N LYS A 217 16.57 -15.16 -25.97
CA LYS A 217 16.26 -15.12 -24.53
C LYS A 217 15.10 -16.06 -24.20
N LEU A 218 14.01 -16.01 -24.97
CA LEU A 218 12.86 -16.89 -24.81
C LEU A 218 13.23 -18.38 -24.97
N THR A 219 14.05 -18.71 -25.97
CA THR A 219 14.52 -20.08 -26.18
C THR A 219 15.38 -20.55 -25.00
N ALA A 220 16.27 -19.71 -24.49
CA ALA A 220 17.08 -20.04 -23.31
C ALA A 220 16.21 -20.25 -22.04
N ILE A 221 15.17 -19.44 -21.83
CA ILE A 221 14.20 -19.60 -20.74
C ILE A 221 13.52 -20.98 -20.85
N VAL A 222 12.94 -21.31 -22.01
CA VAL A 222 12.22 -22.57 -22.22
C VAL A 222 13.17 -23.77 -22.03
N LEU A 223 14.37 -23.71 -22.61
CA LEU A 223 15.36 -24.78 -22.48
C LEU A 223 15.90 -24.92 -21.05
N ALA A 224 16.07 -23.84 -20.30
CA ALA A 224 16.48 -23.90 -18.90
C ALA A 224 15.43 -24.61 -18.03
N ILE A 225 14.16 -24.27 -18.21
CA ILE A 225 13.03 -24.91 -17.50
C ILE A 225 12.94 -26.39 -17.89
N ALA A 226 12.91 -26.69 -19.19
CA ALA A 226 12.80 -28.06 -19.68
C ALA A 226 13.98 -28.93 -19.21
N SER A 227 15.21 -28.42 -19.28
CA SER A 227 16.42 -29.12 -18.83
C SER A 227 16.38 -29.38 -17.32
N THR A 228 15.90 -28.43 -16.53
CA THR A 228 15.72 -28.60 -15.08
C THR A 228 14.71 -29.70 -14.77
N VAL A 229 13.55 -29.71 -15.45
CA VAL A 229 12.53 -30.77 -15.29
C VAL A 229 13.10 -32.14 -15.66
N ILE A 230 13.79 -32.24 -16.80
CA ILE A 230 14.43 -33.49 -17.25
C ILE A 230 15.48 -33.96 -16.23
N ALA A 231 16.30 -33.05 -15.70
CA ALA A 231 17.31 -33.38 -14.69
C ALA A 231 16.69 -33.92 -13.39
N LEU A 232 15.57 -33.34 -12.94
CA LEU A 232 14.85 -33.81 -11.76
C LEU A 232 14.16 -35.16 -11.98
N LEU A 233 13.59 -35.39 -13.17
CA LEU A 233 13.01 -36.68 -13.54
C LEU A 233 14.09 -37.78 -13.60
N ALA A 234 15.28 -37.45 -14.11
CA ALA A 234 16.42 -38.35 -14.13
C ALA A 234 16.95 -38.64 -12.71
N LEU A 235 17.06 -37.62 -11.85
CA LEU A 235 17.40 -37.78 -10.43
C LEU A 235 16.39 -38.69 -9.73
N TRP A 236 15.10 -38.46 -9.95
CA TRP A 236 14.03 -39.30 -9.41
C TRP A 236 14.16 -40.76 -9.85
N ARG A 237 14.47 -41.00 -11.13
CA ARG A 237 14.70 -42.36 -11.65
C ARG A 237 15.88 -43.05 -10.98
N LEU A 238 17.00 -42.34 -10.75
CA LEU A 238 18.16 -42.88 -10.03
C LEU A 238 17.80 -43.34 -8.61
N GLU A 239 17.00 -42.54 -7.91
CA GLU A 239 16.61 -42.84 -6.52
C GLU A 239 15.62 -44.00 -6.38
N ARG A 240 14.94 -44.41 -7.46
CA ARG A 240 14.05 -45.60 -7.43
C ARG A 240 14.81 -46.93 -7.32
N THR A 241 16.11 -46.94 -7.54
CA THR A 241 16.98 -48.13 -7.41
C THR A 241 17.18 -48.58 -5.96
N ASP A 242 16.69 -47.82 -4.99
CA ASP A 242 16.70 -48.17 -3.56
C ASP A 242 15.52 -49.09 -3.18
N GLY A 243 14.67 -49.51 -4.14
CA GLY A 243 13.58 -50.49 -3.94
C GLY A 243 12.34 -49.97 -3.20
N HIS A 244 12.39 -48.75 -2.66
CA HIS A 244 11.28 -48.16 -1.92
C HIS A 244 10.21 -47.59 -2.86
N ARG A 245 9.04 -48.24 -2.95
CA ARG A 245 7.87 -47.70 -3.67
C ARG A 245 6.98 -46.88 -2.73
N ALA A 246 6.38 -45.80 -3.26
CA ALA A 246 5.32 -45.10 -2.54
C ALA A 246 4.13 -46.06 -2.41
N GLN A 247 3.85 -46.54 -1.21
CA GLN A 247 2.85 -47.59 -1.00
C GLN A 247 1.40 -47.11 -1.23
N LYS A 248 1.10 -45.82 -1.02
CA LYS A 248 -0.23 -45.20 -1.25
C LYS A 248 -0.07 -43.73 -1.65
N LEU A 249 -0.91 -43.25 -2.59
CA LEU A 249 -0.91 -41.85 -3.04
C LEU A 249 -1.36 -40.88 -1.93
N ILE A 250 -2.46 -41.20 -1.25
CA ILE A 250 -3.00 -40.44 -0.12
C ILE A 250 -2.86 -41.30 1.15
N PRO A 251 -1.97 -40.93 2.09
CA PRO A 251 -1.84 -41.64 3.36
C PRO A 251 -3.13 -41.59 4.19
N GLY A 252 -3.38 -42.59 5.04
CA GLY A 252 -4.60 -42.65 5.86
C GLY A 252 -4.86 -41.40 6.71
N ARG A 253 -3.80 -40.69 7.13
CA ARG A 253 -3.90 -39.43 7.90
C ARG A 253 -4.57 -38.28 7.15
N TRP A 254 -4.56 -38.28 5.81
CA TRP A 254 -5.21 -37.25 5.00
C TRP A 254 -6.71 -37.51 4.79
N ARG A 255 -7.20 -38.72 5.09
CA ARG A 255 -8.60 -39.11 4.89
C ARG A 255 -9.53 -38.70 6.03
N ASN A 256 -8.96 -38.30 7.17
CA ASN A 256 -9.75 -37.95 8.34
C ASN A 256 -10.06 -36.45 8.35
N PHE A 257 -11.31 -36.11 8.62
CA PHE A 257 -11.77 -34.75 8.87
C PHE A 257 -12.12 -34.59 10.35
N THR A 258 -11.58 -33.56 10.99
CA THR A 258 -11.71 -33.32 12.43
C THR A 258 -12.56 -32.10 12.74
N ARG A 259 -13.03 -31.97 13.98
CA ARG A 259 -13.74 -30.75 14.42
C ARG A 259 -12.84 -29.50 14.34
N VAL A 260 -11.52 -29.66 14.52
CA VAL A 260 -10.58 -28.55 14.39
C VAL A 260 -10.48 -28.10 12.93
N ASP A 261 -10.51 -29.04 11.97
CA ASP A 261 -10.57 -28.69 10.56
C ASP A 261 -11.82 -27.85 10.25
N ALA A 262 -12.99 -28.27 10.73
CA ALA A 262 -14.22 -27.51 10.55
C ALA A 262 -14.11 -26.08 11.10
N VAL A 263 -13.60 -25.93 12.33
CA VAL A 263 -13.48 -24.60 12.96
C VAL A 263 -12.46 -23.71 12.24
N VAL A 264 -11.29 -24.23 11.89
CA VAL A 264 -10.25 -23.44 11.21
C VAL A 264 -10.71 -23.02 9.82
N ILE A 265 -11.29 -23.94 9.04
CA ILE A 265 -11.79 -23.65 7.70
C ILE A 265 -12.93 -22.63 7.77
N SER A 266 -13.93 -22.82 8.64
CA SER A 266 -15.04 -21.88 8.78
C SER A 266 -14.57 -20.50 9.26
N ALA A 267 -13.62 -20.44 10.20
CA ALA A 267 -13.08 -19.16 10.67
C ALA A 267 -12.34 -18.41 9.55
N PHE A 268 -11.56 -19.10 8.72
CA PHE A 268 -10.93 -18.48 7.55
C PHE A 268 -11.94 -17.99 6.53
N LEU A 269 -13.00 -18.76 6.24
CA LEU A 269 -14.05 -18.34 5.30
C LEU A 269 -14.82 -17.10 5.81
N ILE A 270 -15.17 -17.07 7.10
CA ILE A 270 -15.81 -15.91 7.72
C ILE A 270 -14.88 -14.69 7.67
N TRP A 271 -13.60 -14.88 8.03
CA TRP A 271 -12.62 -13.80 8.03
C TRP A 271 -12.28 -13.29 6.62
N TYR A 272 -12.31 -14.16 5.62
CA TYR A 272 -12.08 -13.77 4.23
C TYR A 272 -13.13 -12.77 3.73
N VAL A 273 -14.40 -13.00 4.10
CA VAL A 273 -15.54 -12.16 3.70
C VAL A 273 -15.66 -10.91 4.58
N ALA A 274 -15.61 -11.07 5.91
CA ALA A 274 -15.93 -10.00 6.85
C ALA A 274 -14.71 -9.38 7.56
N GLY A 275 -13.54 -9.98 7.42
CA GLY A 275 -12.34 -9.59 8.16
C GLY A 275 -11.67 -8.31 7.64
N ALA A 276 -10.70 -7.85 8.40
CA ALA A 276 -9.86 -6.71 8.05
C ALA A 276 -8.89 -7.05 6.91
N ASN A 277 -8.53 -6.00 6.16
CA ASN A 277 -7.56 -6.03 5.07
C ASN A 277 -6.16 -5.57 5.53
N SER A 278 -5.16 -5.73 4.67
CA SER A 278 -3.80 -5.22 4.89
C SER A 278 -3.67 -3.76 4.40
N SER A 279 -2.61 -3.07 4.82
CA SER A 279 -2.38 -1.65 4.49
C SER A 279 -2.12 -1.42 3.00
N ASP A 280 -1.34 -2.30 2.38
CA ASP A 280 -0.78 -2.09 1.04
C ASP A 280 -1.63 -2.77 -0.05
N ASP A 281 -2.90 -3.10 0.27
CA ASP A 281 -3.76 -3.81 -0.69
C ASP A 281 -4.06 -2.93 -1.91
N GLY A 282 -4.33 -1.63 -1.70
CA GLY A 282 -4.48 -0.67 -2.79
C GLY A 282 -3.18 -0.43 -3.57
N TYR A 283 -2.02 -0.53 -2.91
CA TYR A 283 -0.69 -0.40 -3.52
C TYR A 283 -0.47 -1.48 -4.57
N ILE A 284 -0.65 -2.74 -4.16
CA ILE A 284 -0.40 -3.90 -5.01
C ILE A 284 -1.46 -4.02 -6.10
N LEU A 285 -2.73 -3.73 -5.78
CA LEU A 285 -3.80 -3.73 -6.79
C LEU A 285 -3.58 -2.65 -7.85
N GLY A 286 -3.21 -1.43 -7.44
CA GLY A 286 -2.90 -0.33 -8.35
C GLY A 286 -1.79 -0.72 -9.33
N MET A 287 -0.68 -1.26 -8.83
CA MET A 287 0.42 -1.74 -9.66
C MET A 287 0.02 -2.88 -10.61
N ALA A 288 -0.75 -3.85 -10.12
CA ALA A 288 -1.20 -4.98 -10.93
C ALA A 288 -2.11 -4.55 -12.08
N ARG A 289 -3.05 -3.62 -11.83
CA ARG A 289 -4.00 -3.11 -12.84
C ARG A 289 -3.33 -2.31 -13.95
N VAL A 290 -2.25 -1.58 -13.64
CA VAL A 290 -1.54 -0.75 -14.64
C VAL A 290 -0.45 -1.51 -15.40
N ALA A 291 0.04 -2.64 -14.87
CA ALA A 291 1.22 -3.34 -15.40
C ALA A 291 1.08 -3.85 -16.84
N GLU A 292 -0.11 -4.30 -17.24
CA GLU A 292 -0.33 -4.81 -18.60
C GLU A 292 -0.18 -3.69 -19.65
N HIS A 293 -0.78 -2.52 -19.39
CA HIS A 293 -0.69 -1.37 -20.29
C HIS A 293 0.73 -0.78 -20.34
N ALA A 294 1.41 -0.77 -19.18
CA ALA A 294 2.81 -0.34 -19.07
C ALA A 294 3.79 -1.27 -19.82
N GLY A 295 3.44 -2.55 -19.97
CA GLY A 295 4.29 -3.59 -20.53
C GLY A 295 5.34 -4.14 -19.55
N TYR A 296 5.32 -3.72 -18.29
CA TYR A 296 6.19 -4.22 -17.22
C TYR A 296 5.59 -3.95 -15.84
N MET A 297 6.03 -4.68 -14.80
CA MET A 297 5.54 -4.53 -13.42
C MET A 297 6.18 -3.32 -12.72
N SER A 298 5.74 -2.11 -13.10
CA SER A 298 6.21 -0.85 -12.51
C SER A 298 5.83 -0.72 -11.04
N ASN A 299 6.74 -0.22 -10.21
CA ASN A 299 6.31 0.48 -9.01
C ASN A 299 5.65 1.79 -9.44
N TYR A 300 4.33 1.80 -9.38
CA TYR A 300 3.50 2.86 -9.94
C TYR A 300 3.53 4.15 -9.09
N PHE A 301 3.76 4.04 -7.78
CA PHE A 301 3.57 5.16 -6.85
C PHE A 301 4.87 5.91 -6.49
N ARG A 302 6.03 5.27 -6.63
CA ARG A 302 7.32 5.80 -6.15
C ARG A 302 8.47 5.32 -7.05
N TRP A 303 9.64 5.93 -6.91
CA TRP A 303 10.88 5.48 -7.53
C TRP A 303 10.87 5.54 -9.07
N PHE A 304 10.29 6.60 -9.63
CA PHE A 304 10.44 7.01 -11.03
C PHE A 304 9.97 5.94 -12.03
N GLY A 305 8.93 5.17 -11.67
CA GLY A 305 8.39 4.08 -12.50
C GLY A 305 9.32 2.87 -12.61
N SER A 306 10.31 2.71 -11.73
CA SER A 306 11.19 1.53 -11.72
C SER A 306 10.42 0.24 -11.38
N PRO A 307 10.78 -0.92 -11.98
CA PRO A 307 10.08 -2.19 -11.72
C PRO A 307 10.29 -2.72 -10.29
N GLU A 308 9.39 -3.60 -9.84
CA GLU A 308 9.57 -4.43 -8.62
C GLU A 308 10.56 -5.58 -8.77
N ASP A 309 10.98 -5.88 -10.00
CA ASP A 309 11.99 -6.90 -10.24
C ASP A 309 13.31 -6.53 -9.52
N PRO A 310 13.95 -7.48 -8.82
CA PRO A 310 13.87 -8.92 -9.05
C PRO A 310 12.82 -9.67 -8.19
N PHE A 311 12.01 -8.96 -7.41
CA PHE A 311 11.04 -9.54 -6.48
C PHE A 311 9.61 -9.14 -6.87
N GLY A 312 9.06 -9.77 -7.91
CA GLY A 312 7.76 -9.31 -8.43
C GLY A 312 6.94 -10.35 -9.20
N TRP A 313 7.39 -11.60 -9.33
CA TRP A 313 6.67 -12.57 -10.16
C TRP A 313 5.23 -12.84 -9.67
N TYR A 314 4.99 -12.73 -8.36
CA TYR A 314 3.66 -12.90 -7.78
C TYR A 314 2.68 -11.80 -8.22
N TYR A 315 3.15 -10.56 -8.40
CA TYR A 315 2.28 -9.47 -8.85
C TYR A 315 1.83 -9.66 -10.29
N ASN A 316 2.62 -10.34 -11.12
CA ASN A 316 2.20 -10.73 -12.47
C ASN A 316 1.06 -11.75 -12.46
N LEU A 317 0.98 -12.62 -11.44
CA LEU A 317 -0.20 -13.47 -11.26
C LEU A 317 -1.44 -12.61 -10.94
N LEU A 318 -1.30 -11.60 -10.09
CA LEU A 318 -2.41 -10.69 -9.78
C LEU A 318 -2.85 -9.88 -11.00
N ALA A 319 -1.91 -9.39 -11.81
CA ALA A 319 -2.20 -8.70 -13.08
C ALA A 319 -2.95 -9.60 -14.10
N LEU A 320 -2.73 -10.92 -14.07
CA LEU A 320 -3.53 -11.85 -14.86
C LEU A 320 -4.93 -12.10 -14.25
N MET A 321 -5.05 -11.99 -12.93
CA MET A 321 -6.33 -12.16 -12.24
C MET A 321 -7.27 -10.96 -12.39
N THR A 322 -6.74 -9.74 -12.56
CA THR A 322 -7.51 -8.52 -12.81
C THR A 322 -8.29 -8.56 -14.13
N HIS A 323 -7.86 -9.39 -15.09
CA HIS A 323 -8.63 -9.64 -16.33
C HIS A 323 -10.02 -10.24 -16.09
N VAL A 324 -10.20 -10.92 -14.96
CA VAL A 324 -11.49 -11.50 -14.58
C VAL A 324 -12.30 -10.51 -13.74
N SER A 325 -11.70 -9.96 -12.69
CA SER A 325 -12.34 -8.99 -11.79
C SER A 325 -11.31 -8.36 -10.85
N ASP A 326 -11.55 -7.12 -10.47
CA ASP A 326 -10.74 -6.41 -9.46
C ASP A 326 -11.40 -6.40 -8.08
N ALA A 327 -12.52 -7.12 -7.93
CA ALA A 327 -13.25 -7.20 -6.68
C ALA A 327 -12.38 -7.81 -5.56
N SER A 328 -12.48 -7.24 -4.35
CA SER A 328 -11.72 -7.66 -3.17
C SER A 328 -11.88 -9.16 -2.82
N LEU A 329 -13.05 -9.75 -3.08
CA LEU A 329 -13.31 -11.20 -2.90
C LEU A 329 -12.67 -12.09 -3.95
N TRP A 330 -12.21 -11.57 -5.08
CA TRP A 330 -11.55 -12.38 -6.12
C TRP A 330 -10.04 -12.24 -6.02
N ILE A 331 -9.55 -11.00 -6.00
CA ILE A 331 -8.11 -10.74 -6.07
C ILE A 331 -7.35 -11.27 -4.85
N ARG A 332 -8.01 -11.37 -3.68
CA ARG A 332 -7.44 -11.94 -2.44
C ARG A 332 -7.56 -13.47 -2.34
N LEU A 333 -8.12 -14.16 -3.33
CA LEU A 333 -8.30 -15.61 -3.31
C LEU A 333 -7.00 -16.42 -3.06
N PRO A 334 -5.82 -15.99 -3.56
CA PRO A 334 -4.56 -16.69 -3.28
C PRO A 334 -4.26 -16.80 -1.78
N ASP A 335 -4.57 -15.77 -0.97
CA ASP A 335 -4.37 -15.78 0.48
C ASP A 335 -5.24 -16.85 1.15
N LEU A 336 -6.51 -16.95 0.74
CA LEU A 336 -7.43 -17.97 1.25
C LEU A 336 -6.91 -19.38 0.91
N VAL A 337 -6.51 -19.61 -0.34
CA VAL A 337 -5.96 -20.91 -0.77
C VAL A 337 -4.69 -21.26 0.02
N CYS A 338 -3.79 -20.31 0.19
CA CYS A 338 -2.57 -20.45 0.99
C CYS A 338 -2.86 -20.76 2.46
N SER A 339 -3.85 -20.12 3.06
CA SER A 339 -4.27 -20.39 4.45
C SER A 339 -4.75 -21.84 4.64
N MET A 340 -5.52 -22.35 3.67
CA MET A 340 -6.03 -23.72 3.67
C MET A 340 -4.91 -24.74 3.48
N ILE A 341 -4.01 -24.50 2.52
CA ILE A 341 -2.82 -25.35 2.30
C ILE A 341 -1.94 -25.37 3.55
N CYS A 342 -1.70 -24.21 4.18
CA CYS A 342 -0.97 -24.09 5.43
C CYS A 342 -1.57 -24.97 6.52
N TRP A 343 -2.87 -24.85 6.76
CA TRP A 343 -3.55 -25.66 7.78
C TRP A 343 -3.47 -27.16 7.49
N LEU A 344 -3.72 -27.56 6.24
CA LEU A 344 -3.68 -28.97 5.84
C LEU A 344 -2.27 -29.57 6.02
N LEU A 345 -1.22 -28.87 5.59
CA LEU A 345 0.16 -29.32 5.76
C LEU A 345 0.59 -29.33 7.22
N LEU A 346 0.21 -28.31 7.99
CA LEU A 346 0.51 -28.21 9.41
C LEU A 346 -0.08 -29.40 10.17
N SER A 347 -1.40 -29.62 10.03
CA SER A 347 -2.15 -30.65 10.75
C SER A 347 -1.77 -32.08 10.32
N ARG A 348 -1.50 -32.33 9.03
CA ARG A 348 -1.35 -33.68 8.46
C ARG A 348 0.09 -34.11 8.20
N GLU A 349 1.02 -33.18 8.01
CA GLU A 349 2.43 -33.51 7.72
C GLU A 349 3.38 -33.05 8.83
N VAL A 350 3.23 -31.81 9.33
CA VAL A 350 4.15 -31.26 10.33
C VAL A 350 3.90 -31.86 11.71
N LEU A 351 2.69 -31.74 12.28
CA LEU A 351 2.42 -32.23 13.64
C LEU A 351 2.74 -33.72 13.83
N PRO A 352 2.40 -34.64 12.90
CA PRO A 352 2.82 -36.04 12.97
C PRO A 352 4.33 -36.26 12.94
N ARG A 353 5.07 -35.39 12.22
CA ARG A 353 6.53 -35.47 12.12
C ARG A 353 7.24 -35.06 13.41
N LEU A 354 6.62 -34.19 14.21
CA LEU A 354 7.15 -33.69 15.48
C LEU A 354 7.05 -34.73 16.62
N GLY A 355 6.34 -35.85 16.41
CA GLY A 355 6.32 -37.01 17.30
C GLY A 355 4.92 -37.45 17.72
N PRO A 356 4.76 -38.70 18.21
CA PRO A 356 3.46 -39.28 18.53
C PRO A 356 2.73 -38.56 19.68
N ALA A 357 3.44 -37.91 20.61
CA ALA A 357 2.81 -37.14 21.67
C ALA A 357 2.15 -35.86 21.15
N VAL A 358 2.69 -35.27 20.08
CA VAL A 358 2.11 -34.09 19.43
C VAL A 358 0.89 -34.48 18.61
N SER A 359 1.00 -35.51 17.77
CA SER A 359 -0.09 -35.91 16.87
C SER A 359 -1.32 -36.50 17.56
N SER A 360 -1.13 -37.21 18.68
CA SER A 360 -2.25 -37.79 19.44
C SER A 360 -2.90 -36.79 20.42
N SER A 361 -2.30 -35.61 20.62
CA SER A 361 -2.78 -34.61 21.58
C SER A 361 -3.79 -33.66 20.93
N ARG A 362 -5.06 -33.77 21.33
CA ARG A 362 -6.11 -32.82 20.91
C ARG A 362 -5.78 -31.36 21.30
N PRO A 363 -5.30 -31.06 22.52
CA PRO A 363 -4.88 -29.70 22.86
C PRO A 363 -3.79 -29.13 21.94
N ALA A 364 -2.86 -29.97 21.48
CA ALA A 364 -1.79 -29.52 20.58
C ALA A 364 -2.35 -29.17 19.19
N LEU A 365 -3.29 -29.96 18.68
CA LEU A 365 -3.98 -29.67 17.41
C LEU A 365 -4.82 -28.37 17.50
N TRP A 366 -5.54 -28.17 18.59
CA TRP A 366 -6.26 -26.92 18.85
C TRP A 366 -5.31 -25.72 18.97
N ALA A 367 -4.16 -25.88 19.64
CA ALA A 367 -3.17 -24.82 19.77
C ALA A 367 -2.61 -24.41 18.41
N ALA A 368 -2.27 -25.39 17.55
CA ALA A 368 -1.86 -25.11 16.18
C ALA A 368 -2.95 -24.35 15.40
N GLY A 369 -4.20 -24.81 15.44
CA GLY A 369 -5.29 -24.16 14.70
C GLY A 369 -5.56 -22.74 15.17
N MET A 370 -5.69 -22.53 16.48
CA MET A 370 -6.03 -21.21 17.03
C MET A 370 -4.87 -20.21 16.91
N VAL A 371 -3.62 -20.63 17.09
CA VAL A 371 -2.46 -19.74 16.88
C VAL A 371 -2.26 -19.42 15.40
N LEU A 372 -2.50 -20.38 14.50
CA LEU A 372 -2.50 -20.11 13.06
C LEU A 372 -3.51 -19.02 12.72
N LEU A 373 -4.77 -19.17 13.15
CA LEU A 373 -5.81 -18.16 12.92
C LEU A 373 -5.42 -16.80 13.51
N ALA A 374 -5.03 -16.77 14.79
CA ALA A 374 -4.71 -15.51 15.48
C ALA A 374 -3.49 -14.79 14.90
N ALA A 375 -2.54 -15.51 14.32
CA ALA A 375 -1.37 -14.92 13.65
C ALA A 375 -1.61 -14.64 12.15
N TRP A 376 -2.60 -15.29 11.52
CA TRP A 376 -2.92 -15.08 10.10
C TRP A 376 -3.87 -13.90 9.90
N MET A 377 -4.95 -13.83 10.69
CA MET A 377 -6.03 -12.84 10.58
C MET A 377 -5.55 -11.38 10.47
N PRO A 378 -4.61 -10.89 11.30
CA PRO A 378 -4.21 -9.48 11.27
C PRO A 378 -3.15 -9.10 10.21
N PHE A 379 -2.58 -10.07 9.50
CA PHE A 379 -1.46 -9.85 8.57
C PHE A 379 -1.69 -10.40 7.16
N ASN A 380 -2.19 -11.63 7.04
CA ASN A 380 -2.20 -12.39 5.78
C ASN A 380 -3.63 -12.47 5.19
N ASN A 381 -4.39 -11.36 5.23
CA ASN A 381 -5.73 -11.26 4.66
C ASN A 381 -5.83 -10.03 3.74
N GLY A 382 -5.02 -10.00 2.69
CA GLY A 382 -4.89 -8.86 1.80
C GLY A 382 -4.28 -9.26 0.46
N LEU A 383 -3.41 -8.40 -0.08
CA LEU A 383 -2.63 -8.66 -1.29
C LEU A 383 -1.13 -8.71 -1.04
N ARG A 384 -0.68 -8.30 0.15
CA ARG A 384 0.72 -8.45 0.53
C ARG A 384 1.09 -9.94 0.61
N PRO A 385 2.27 -10.34 0.12
CA PRO A 385 2.56 -11.75 -0.11
C PRO A 385 3.02 -12.56 1.12
N GLU A 386 2.91 -12.03 2.35
CA GLU A 386 3.40 -12.73 3.55
C GLU A 386 2.71 -14.09 3.77
N GLY A 387 1.43 -14.23 3.36
CA GLY A 387 0.70 -15.50 3.42
C GLY A 387 1.27 -16.58 2.49
N GLN A 388 1.63 -16.20 1.26
CA GLN A 388 2.29 -17.04 0.27
C GLN A 388 3.67 -17.42 0.76
N ILE A 389 4.40 -16.49 1.38
CA ILE A 389 5.74 -16.75 1.93
C ILE A 389 5.67 -17.71 3.12
N ALA A 390 4.74 -17.51 4.05
CA ALA A 390 4.52 -18.43 5.16
C ALA A 390 4.19 -19.85 4.64
N THR A 391 3.39 -19.94 3.58
CA THR A 391 3.07 -21.20 2.91
C THR A 391 4.29 -21.83 2.24
N GLY A 392 5.06 -21.05 1.47
CA GLY A 392 6.28 -21.48 0.81
C GLY A 392 7.35 -21.97 1.78
N ALA A 393 7.51 -21.29 2.92
CA ALA A 393 8.38 -21.73 4.01
C ALA A 393 7.92 -23.05 4.63
N LEU A 394 6.61 -23.22 4.87
CA LEU A 394 6.06 -24.45 5.42
C LEU A 394 6.20 -25.63 4.44
N VAL A 395 5.92 -25.41 3.15
CA VAL A 395 6.11 -26.41 2.08
C VAL A 395 7.59 -26.81 2.01
N THR A 396 8.50 -25.84 2.04
CA THR A 396 9.95 -26.08 2.05
C THR A 396 10.35 -26.93 3.25
N TYR A 397 9.89 -26.59 4.47
CA TYR A 397 10.15 -27.37 5.68
C TYR A 397 9.62 -28.81 5.58
N VAL A 398 8.40 -29.00 5.09
CA VAL A 398 7.79 -30.33 4.90
C VAL A 398 8.58 -31.15 3.88
N LEU A 399 8.98 -30.55 2.76
CA LEU A 399 9.79 -31.23 1.74
C LEU A 399 11.17 -31.61 2.26
N VAL A 400 11.83 -30.74 3.03
CA VAL A 400 13.10 -31.04 3.72
C VAL A 400 12.93 -32.21 4.68
N GLU A 401 11.92 -32.19 5.55
CA GLU A 401 11.66 -33.28 6.50
C GLU A 401 11.36 -34.61 5.79
N ARG A 402 10.63 -34.55 4.67
CA ARG A 402 10.32 -35.72 3.86
C ARG A 402 11.55 -36.25 3.13
N ALA A 403 12.42 -35.37 2.64
CA ALA A 403 13.71 -35.74 2.05
C ALA A 403 14.59 -36.46 3.07
N ILE A 404 14.64 -35.94 4.31
CA ILE A 404 15.37 -36.56 5.43
C ILE A 404 14.78 -37.92 5.79
N GLY A 405 13.45 -38.01 5.95
CA GLY A 405 12.78 -39.25 6.34
C GLY A 405 12.82 -40.35 5.28
N SER A 406 12.82 -39.98 4.00
CA SER A 406 12.86 -40.94 2.88
C SER A 406 14.25 -41.15 2.27
N SER A 407 15.25 -40.40 2.72
CA SER A 407 16.61 -40.36 2.15
C SER A 407 16.61 -40.10 0.62
N ARG A 408 15.82 -39.13 0.16
CA ARG A 408 15.68 -38.76 -1.27
C ARG A 408 16.04 -37.29 -1.54
N LEU A 409 16.98 -37.08 -2.45
CA LEU A 409 17.45 -35.80 -2.96
C LEU A 409 16.47 -35.16 -3.95
N THR A 410 15.63 -35.91 -4.65
CA THR A 410 14.61 -35.32 -5.52
C THR A 410 13.67 -34.41 -4.72
N THR A 411 13.26 -34.85 -3.53
CA THR A 411 12.41 -34.04 -2.64
C THR A 411 13.17 -32.84 -2.08
N ALA A 412 14.48 -32.97 -1.83
CA ALA A 412 15.31 -31.83 -1.44
C ALA A 412 15.46 -30.81 -2.58
N ALA A 413 15.58 -31.26 -3.83
CA ALA A 413 15.62 -30.39 -4.99
C ALA A 413 14.30 -29.63 -5.21
N LEU A 414 13.14 -30.28 -4.98
CA LEU A 414 11.85 -29.60 -4.95
C LEU A 414 11.77 -28.56 -3.82
N ALA A 415 12.34 -28.86 -2.64
CA ALA A 415 12.42 -27.88 -1.56
C ALA A 415 13.26 -26.66 -1.95
N ILE A 416 14.36 -26.86 -2.70
CA ILE A 416 15.19 -25.77 -3.24
C ILE A 416 14.39 -24.92 -4.22
N ILE A 417 13.65 -25.53 -5.15
CA ILE A 417 12.76 -24.80 -6.06
C ILE A 417 11.75 -23.98 -5.28
N THR A 418 11.03 -24.59 -4.33
CA THR A 418 10.03 -23.87 -3.53
C THR A 418 10.66 -22.70 -2.79
N ALA A 419 11.83 -22.87 -2.17
CA ALA A 419 12.51 -21.80 -1.47
C ALA A 419 12.98 -20.68 -2.41
N ALA A 420 13.50 -21.02 -3.60
CA ALA A 420 13.92 -20.04 -4.60
C ALA A 420 12.74 -19.22 -5.12
N PHE A 421 11.63 -19.87 -5.46
CA PHE A 421 10.40 -19.19 -5.86
C PHE A 421 9.82 -18.33 -4.75
N THR A 422 9.85 -18.82 -3.50
CA THR A 422 9.37 -18.05 -2.33
C THR A 422 10.23 -16.80 -2.08
N LEU A 423 11.56 -16.91 -2.24
CA LEU A 423 12.46 -15.76 -2.16
C LEU A 423 12.21 -14.76 -3.29
N GLY A 424 11.88 -15.24 -4.50
CA GLY A 424 11.52 -14.40 -5.64
C GLY A 424 10.18 -13.66 -5.49
N ILE A 425 9.37 -13.97 -4.47
CA ILE A 425 8.12 -13.24 -4.21
C ILE A 425 8.41 -11.87 -3.55
N GLN A 426 9.27 -11.86 -2.53
CA GLN A 426 9.59 -10.68 -1.71
C GLN A 426 10.93 -10.90 -1.00
N PRO A 427 11.72 -9.84 -0.67
CA PRO A 427 12.97 -9.99 0.08
C PRO A 427 12.83 -10.72 1.44
N THR A 428 11.66 -10.64 2.06
CA THR A 428 11.34 -11.33 3.32
C THR A 428 11.15 -12.85 3.16
N GLY A 429 11.09 -13.35 1.92
CA GLY A 429 11.05 -14.77 1.56
C GLY A 429 12.25 -15.59 2.01
N LEU A 430 13.29 -14.94 2.56
CA LEU A 430 14.49 -15.56 3.12
C LEU A 430 14.21 -16.57 4.25
N ILE A 431 13.02 -16.52 4.87
CA ILE A 431 12.51 -17.57 5.77
C ILE A 431 12.51 -18.97 5.13
N ALA A 432 12.21 -19.10 3.83
CA ALA A 432 12.26 -20.39 3.16
C ALA A 432 13.69 -20.92 3.04
N VAL A 433 14.68 -20.02 2.87
CA VAL A 433 16.10 -20.36 2.90
C VAL A 433 16.52 -20.81 4.31
N ALA A 434 15.97 -20.22 5.37
CA ALA A 434 16.20 -20.69 6.75
C ALA A 434 15.79 -22.16 6.95
N ALA A 435 14.70 -22.62 6.30
CA ALA A 435 14.30 -24.03 6.29
C ALA A 435 15.32 -24.95 5.62
N LEU A 436 15.93 -24.51 4.51
CA LEU A 436 17.01 -25.25 3.86
C LEU A 436 18.27 -25.32 4.73
N VAL A 437 18.67 -24.19 5.34
CA VAL A 437 19.84 -24.12 6.24
C VAL A 437 19.66 -25.05 7.44
N ALA A 438 18.49 -25.04 8.08
CA ALA A 438 18.17 -25.94 9.19
C ALA A 438 18.25 -27.43 8.80
N GLY A 439 17.91 -27.77 7.55
CA GLY A 439 18.00 -29.12 6.98
C GLY A 439 19.35 -29.49 6.35
N GLY A 440 20.30 -28.56 6.27
CA GLY A 440 21.50 -28.69 5.43
C GLY A 440 22.38 -29.90 5.78
N ARG A 441 22.72 -30.07 7.07
CA ARG A 441 23.57 -31.18 7.52
C ARG A 441 22.98 -32.56 7.19
N PRO A 442 21.71 -32.86 7.48
CA PRO A 442 21.05 -34.09 7.02
C PRO A 442 21.08 -34.30 5.50
N ILE A 443 20.79 -33.26 4.71
CA ILE A 443 20.78 -33.36 3.25
C ILE A 443 22.19 -33.68 2.71
N ILE A 444 23.23 -33.03 3.23
CA ILE A 444 24.63 -33.31 2.87
C ILE A 444 24.98 -34.77 3.19
N ARG A 445 24.51 -35.33 4.31
CA ARG A 445 24.74 -36.75 4.63
C ARG A 445 24.10 -37.68 3.61
N ILE A 446 22.88 -37.38 3.15
CA ILE A 446 22.20 -38.15 2.09
C ILE A 446 23.01 -38.07 0.79
N LEU A 447 23.48 -36.88 0.42
CA LEU A 447 24.32 -36.66 -0.76
C LEU A 447 25.62 -37.45 -0.68
N VAL A 448 26.35 -37.38 0.43
CA VAL A 448 27.61 -38.12 0.64
C VAL A 448 27.38 -39.63 0.60
N HIS A 449 26.27 -40.12 1.15
CA HIS A 449 25.91 -41.53 1.09
C HIS A 449 25.63 -41.98 -0.36
N LYS A 450 24.81 -41.23 -1.10
CA LYS A 450 24.45 -41.55 -2.50
C LYS A 450 25.59 -41.34 -3.50
N ARG A 451 26.54 -40.43 -3.20
CA ARG A 451 27.73 -40.16 -4.04
C ARG A 451 28.51 -41.44 -4.35
N ARG A 452 28.62 -42.36 -3.38
CA ARG A 452 29.35 -43.63 -3.55
C ARG A 452 28.74 -44.53 -4.64
N ARG A 453 27.43 -44.40 -4.88
CA ARG A 453 26.68 -45.24 -5.83
C ARG A 453 26.51 -44.59 -7.20
N PHE A 454 26.24 -43.28 -7.25
CA PHE A 454 25.88 -42.58 -8.49
C PHE A 454 26.93 -41.56 -8.97
N GLY A 455 27.97 -41.27 -8.17
CA GLY A 455 28.89 -40.16 -8.41
C GLY A 455 28.33 -38.82 -7.92
N LEU A 456 29.15 -37.76 -7.99
CA LEU A 456 28.80 -36.44 -7.46
C LEU A 456 27.94 -35.64 -8.44
N TRP A 457 28.36 -35.53 -9.70
CA TRP A 457 27.71 -34.69 -10.70
C TRP A 457 26.24 -35.03 -10.99
N PRO A 458 25.84 -36.32 -11.13
CA PRO A 458 24.43 -36.66 -11.32
C PRO A 458 23.50 -36.29 -10.16
N LEU A 459 24.08 -36.00 -8.98
CA LEU A 459 23.35 -35.57 -7.80
C LEU A 459 23.38 -34.04 -7.64
N LEU A 460 24.53 -33.41 -7.86
CA LEU A 460 24.74 -31.98 -7.69
C LEU A 460 24.14 -31.14 -8.82
N ALA A 461 24.29 -31.57 -10.08
CA ALA A 461 23.83 -30.78 -11.23
C ALA A 461 22.31 -30.51 -11.22
N PRO A 462 21.42 -31.48 -10.90
CA PRO A 462 19.99 -31.21 -10.75
C PRO A 462 19.66 -30.26 -9.58
N LEU A 463 20.43 -30.30 -8.48
CA LEU A 463 20.25 -29.39 -7.34
C LEU A 463 20.64 -27.95 -7.71
N LEU A 464 21.71 -27.77 -8.49
CA LEU A 464 22.13 -26.47 -9.01
C LEU A 464 21.08 -25.90 -9.98
N ALA A 465 20.63 -26.70 -10.95
CA ALA A 465 19.57 -26.30 -11.88
C ALA A 465 18.29 -25.90 -11.14
N ALA A 466 17.88 -26.69 -10.15
CA ALA A 466 16.73 -26.40 -9.29
C ALA A 466 16.86 -25.06 -8.52
N GLY A 467 18.08 -24.71 -8.09
CA GLY A 467 18.33 -23.45 -7.37
C GLY A 467 18.37 -22.22 -8.26
N THR A 468 18.82 -22.36 -9.52
CA THR A 468 18.99 -21.22 -10.43
C THR A 468 17.83 -21.00 -11.40
N VAL A 469 16.92 -21.97 -11.57
CA VAL A 469 15.79 -21.85 -12.52
C VAL A 469 14.87 -20.64 -12.23
N ILE A 470 14.86 -20.12 -11.00
CA ILE A 470 14.13 -18.91 -10.64
C ILE A 470 14.56 -17.69 -11.47
N LEU A 471 15.82 -17.63 -11.91
CA LEU A 471 16.32 -16.55 -12.77
C LEU A 471 15.61 -16.49 -14.11
N ALA A 472 15.09 -17.61 -14.61
CA ALA A 472 14.32 -17.66 -15.84
C ALA A 472 12.93 -16.99 -15.71
N VAL A 473 12.43 -16.87 -14.49
CA VAL A 473 11.16 -16.19 -14.18
C VAL A 473 11.41 -14.72 -13.85
N VAL A 474 12.37 -14.46 -12.95
CA VAL A 474 12.71 -13.11 -12.47
C VAL A 474 13.23 -12.21 -13.60
N PHE A 475 14.09 -12.74 -14.47
CA PHE A 475 14.63 -12.00 -15.61
C PHE A 475 13.94 -12.37 -16.92
N SER A 476 12.67 -12.79 -16.86
CA SER A 476 11.90 -13.15 -18.06
C SER A 476 11.78 -11.98 -19.03
N ASP A 477 11.37 -10.82 -18.50
CA ASP A 477 11.34 -9.56 -19.22
C ASP A 477 12.61 -8.73 -18.96
N GLN A 478 12.84 -8.36 -17.70
CA GLN A 478 13.93 -7.47 -17.29
C GLN A 478 15.34 -8.05 -17.51
N THR A 479 16.33 -7.15 -17.54
CA THR A 479 17.76 -7.47 -17.72
C THR A 479 18.55 -7.25 -16.44
N LEU A 480 19.81 -7.69 -16.41
CA LEU A 480 20.67 -7.41 -15.26
C LEU A 480 20.90 -5.90 -15.08
N ALA A 481 21.10 -5.16 -16.18
CA ALA A 481 21.31 -3.71 -16.11
C ALA A 481 20.08 -2.96 -15.56
N THR A 482 18.86 -3.35 -15.99
CA THR A 482 17.64 -2.68 -15.52
C THR A 482 17.35 -2.98 -14.04
N VAL A 483 17.57 -4.22 -13.59
CA VAL A 483 17.41 -4.59 -12.17
C VAL A 483 18.45 -3.90 -11.27
N LEU A 484 19.70 -3.76 -11.73
CA LEU A 484 20.73 -3.02 -10.98
C LEU A 484 20.36 -1.54 -10.83
N GLU A 485 19.83 -0.90 -11.88
CA GLU A 485 19.38 0.48 -11.81
C GLU A 485 18.15 0.64 -10.88
N ALA A 486 17.15 -0.24 -11.00
CA ALA A 486 15.99 -0.24 -10.10
C ALA A 486 16.40 -0.40 -8.62
N THR A 487 17.38 -1.28 -8.36
CA THR A 487 17.91 -1.49 -7.00
C THR A 487 18.66 -0.26 -6.49
N ARG A 488 19.46 0.39 -7.35
CA ARG A 488 20.17 1.64 -7.00
C ARG A 488 19.17 2.73 -6.60
N ILE A 489 18.16 2.97 -7.41
CA ILE A 489 17.10 3.97 -7.16
C ILE A 489 16.44 3.74 -5.79
N ARG A 490 16.03 2.50 -5.50
CA ARG A 490 15.39 2.14 -4.23
C ARG A 490 16.31 2.30 -3.02
N THR A 491 17.60 2.00 -3.19
CA THR A 491 18.59 2.08 -2.12
C THR A 491 18.93 3.53 -1.80
N ASP A 492 19.13 4.37 -2.82
CA ASP A 492 19.51 5.77 -2.68
C ASP A 492 18.35 6.64 -2.16
N ILE A 493 17.12 6.39 -2.61
CA ILE A 493 15.92 7.16 -2.21
C ILE A 493 15.32 6.60 -0.90
N GLY A 494 15.37 5.28 -0.73
CA GLY A 494 14.77 4.59 0.40
C GLY A 494 13.24 4.47 0.38
N PRO A 495 12.66 3.88 1.44
CA PRO A 495 13.33 3.52 2.70
C PRO A 495 14.25 2.29 2.58
N SER A 496 15.52 2.45 2.96
CA SER A 496 16.51 1.38 3.08
C SER A 496 17.24 1.53 4.41
N GLN A 497 16.78 0.78 5.41
CA GLN A 497 17.29 0.85 6.78
C GLN A 497 18.53 -0.03 6.95
N GLU A 498 19.46 0.45 7.76
CA GLU A 498 20.66 -0.28 8.11
C GLU A 498 20.36 -1.51 8.97
N TRP A 499 21.15 -2.57 8.84
CA TRP A 499 20.90 -3.84 9.52
C TRP A 499 20.87 -3.73 11.05
N TYR A 500 21.65 -2.81 11.62
CA TYR A 500 21.73 -2.59 13.08
C TYR A 500 20.51 -1.86 13.67
N THR A 501 19.59 -1.36 12.82
CA THR A 501 18.34 -0.70 13.22
C THR A 501 17.16 -1.67 13.31
N GLU A 502 17.40 -2.99 13.35
CA GLU A 502 16.36 -4.01 13.46
C GLU A 502 15.49 -3.87 14.74
N ASN A 503 15.97 -3.14 15.75
CA ASN A 503 15.17 -2.75 16.92
C ASN A 503 13.90 -1.95 16.55
N LEU A 504 13.91 -1.18 15.46
CA LEU A 504 12.76 -0.40 14.98
C LEU A 504 11.53 -1.27 14.75
N ARG A 505 11.71 -2.49 14.21
CA ARG A 505 10.60 -3.42 13.96
C ARG A 505 9.82 -3.76 15.22
N TYR A 506 10.53 -3.93 16.33
CA TYR A 506 9.95 -4.25 17.63
C TYR A 506 9.45 -3.00 18.36
N TYR A 507 10.11 -1.86 18.15
CA TYR A 507 9.64 -0.55 18.64
C TYR A 507 8.26 -0.22 18.08
N TYR A 508 8.07 -0.29 16.76
CA TYR A 508 6.77 -0.04 16.13
C TYR A 508 5.67 -1.00 16.62
N LEU A 509 6.01 -2.25 16.93
CA LEU A 509 5.07 -3.24 17.45
C LEU A 509 4.50 -2.88 18.85
N ILE A 510 5.26 -2.16 19.68
CA ILE A 510 4.86 -1.80 21.05
C ILE A 510 4.27 -0.39 21.19
N LEU A 511 4.27 0.40 20.12
CA LEU A 511 3.59 1.70 20.09
C LEU A 511 2.07 1.54 20.19
N GLN A 512 1.41 2.53 20.78
CA GLN A 512 -0.05 2.60 20.86
C GLN A 512 -0.62 3.21 19.58
N THR A 513 -0.40 2.53 18.46
CA THR A 513 -0.88 2.91 17.12
C THR A 513 -1.56 1.70 16.46
N VAL A 514 -2.17 1.90 15.29
CA VAL A 514 -2.77 0.81 14.50
C VAL A 514 -1.74 -0.27 14.13
N ASP A 515 -0.49 0.11 13.86
CA ASP A 515 0.58 -0.86 13.57
C ASP A 515 1.02 -1.70 14.77
N GLY A 516 0.86 -1.15 15.97
CA GLY A 516 1.10 -1.82 17.24
C GLY A 516 -0.19 -2.21 17.96
N SER A 517 -1.28 -2.49 17.22
CA SER A 517 -2.58 -2.82 17.81
C SER A 517 -2.60 -4.17 18.52
N ILE A 518 -3.66 -4.41 19.31
CA ILE A 518 -3.84 -5.64 20.09
C ILE A 518 -3.71 -6.89 19.20
N SER A 519 -4.30 -6.84 18.00
CA SER A 519 -4.35 -7.99 17.09
C SER A 519 -2.97 -8.32 16.52
N ARG A 520 -2.17 -7.30 16.19
CA ARG A 520 -0.82 -7.45 15.62
C ARG A 520 0.22 -7.90 16.65
N ARG A 521 0.08 -7.51 17.92
CA ARG A 521 0.99 -7.93 19.01
C ARG A 521 0.92 -9.42 19.29
N PHE A 522 -0.29 -9.98 19.35
CA PHE A 522 -0.49 -11.32 19.89
C PHE A 522 0.24 -12.41 19.11
N GLY A 523 0.14 -12.42 17.77
CA GLY A 523 0.71 -13.48 16.93
C GLY A 523 2.22 -13.67 17.09
N PHE A 524 2.98 -12.57 17.17
CA PHE A 524 4.42 -12.64 17.41
C PHE A 524 4.76 -12.98 18.86
N MET A 525 4.09 -12.34 19.83
CA MET A 525 4.37 -12.53 21.25
C MET A 525 4.09 -13.97 21.71
N ILE A 526 3.00 -14.59 21.24
CA ILE A 526 2.71 -16.00 21.55
C ILE A 526 3.74 -16.93 20.90
N THR A 527 4.22 -16.60 19.70
CA THR A 527 5.29 -17.35 19.03
C THR A 527 6.59 -17.29 19.83
N ALA A 528 6.99 -16.10 20.28
CA ALA A 528 8.17 -15.91 21.13
C ALA A 528 8.07 -16.68 22.45
N LEU A 529 6.93 -16.58 23.14
CA LEU A 529 6.68 -17.33 24.39
C LEU A 529 6.78 -18.84 24.18
N CYS A 530 6.17 -19.37 23.11
CA CYS A 530 6.20 -20.80 22.79
C CYS A 530 7.61 -21.26 22.39
N LEU A 531 8.35 -20.44 21.64
CA LEU A 531 9.73 -20.71 21.22
C LEU A 531 10.68 -20.82 22.43
N PHE A 532 10.75 -19.77 23.25
CA PHE A 532 11.68 -19.74 24.38
C PHE A 532 11.36 -20.81 25.41
N THR A 533 10.07 -21.02 25.73
CA THR A 533 9.66 -22.07 26.67
C THR A 533 10.05 -23.46 26.16
N SER A 534 9.77 -23.75 24.90
CA SER A 534 10.11 -25.04 24.29
C SER A 534 11.63 -25.25 24.25
N MET A 535 12.39 -24.21 23.91
CA MET A 535 13.85 -24.23 23.91
C MET A 535 14.43 -24.54 25.29
N PHE A 536 14.00 -23.82 26.34
CA PHE A 536 14.49 -24.05 27.71
C PHE A 536 14.19 -25.47 28.20
N ILE A 537 13.00 -26.01 27.92
CA ILE A 537 12.65 -27.38 28.29
C ILE A 537 13.50 -28.40 27.52
N MET A 538 13.71 -28.18 26.22
CA MET A 538 14.49 -29.08 25.38
C MET A 538 15.98 -29.09 25.72
N LEU A 539 16.57 -27.92 26.00
CA LEU A 539 17.94 -27.78 26.49
C LEU A 539 18.13 -28.49 27.83
N ARG A 540 17.18 -28.32 28.76
CA ARG A 540 17.27 -28.90 30.11
C ARG A 540 17.07 -30.42 30.14
N ARG A 541 16.14 -30.96 29.36
CA ARG A 541 15.76 -32.39 29.43
C ARG A 541 16.49 -33.26 28.41
N HIS A 542 17.10 -32.68 27.37
CA HIS A 542 17.78 -33.34 26.25
C HIS A 542 16.93 -34.29 25.37
N ARG A 543 16.10 -35.14 25.98
CA ARG A 543 15.13 -36.03 25.34
C ARG A 543 13.80 -35.98 26.10
N VAL A 544 12.70 -35.83 25.37
CA VAL A 544 11.34 -35.83 25.94
C VAL A 544 10.57 -36.99 25.32
N PRO A 545 10.00 -37.92 26.12
CA PRO A 545 9.25 -39.06 25.59
C PRO A 545 8.11 -38.63 24.65
N GLY A 546 8.04 -39.27 23.48
CA GLY A 546 7.00 -39.02 22.48
C GLY A 546 7.17 -37.75 21.64
N VAL A 547 8.23 -36.96 21.85
CA VAL A 547 8.59 -35.80 21.03
C VAL A 547 9.85 -36.11 20.22
N ALA A 548 9.80 -35.93 18.91
CA ALA A 548 10.93 -36.13 18.02
C ALA A 548 11.90 -34.93 18.12
N ARG A 549 13.08 -35.17 18.71
CA ARG A 549 14.07 -34.12 19.00
C ARG A 549 14.47 -33.35 17.73
N ASP A 550 14.93 -34.03 16.69
CA ASP A 550 15.59 -33.35 15.57
C ASP A 550 14.65 -32.48 14.74
N PRO A 551 13.42 -32.91 14.37
CA PRO A 551 12.45 -32.05 13.69
C PRO A 551 12.07 -30.80 14.50
N VAL A 552 11.94 -30.93 15.82
CA VAL A 552 11.65 -29.80 16.73
C VAL A 552 12.82 -28.80 16.76
N TRP A 553 14.06 -29.28 16.85
CA TRP A 553 15.24 -28.40 16.78
C TRP A 553 15.38 -27.70 15.44
N ARG A 554 15.04 -28.36 14.33
CA ARG A 554 15.02 -27.71 13.01
C ARG A 554 13.93 -26.65 12.92
N LEU A 555 12.73 -26.92 13.46
CA LEU A 555 11.66 -25.92 13.53
C LEU A 555 12.08 -24.68 14.35
N MET A 556 12.73 -24.88 15.52
CA MET A 556 13.31 -23.77 16.29
C MET A 556 14.39 -23.03 15.50
N GLY A 557 15.26 -23.78 14.81
CA GLY A 557 16.32 -23.24 13.96
C GLY A 557 15.77 -22.36 12.84
N VAL A 558 14.65 -22.75 12.21
CA VAL A 558 13.96 -21.94 11.20
C VAL A 558 13.51 -20.61 11.80
N ILE A 559 12.86 -20.62 12.97
CA ILE A 559 12.37 -19.39 13.60
C ILE A 559 13.53 -18.48 13.99
N PHE A 560 14.58 -19.00 14.63
CA PHE A 560 15.76 -18.21 15.01
C PHE A 560 16.53 -17.65 13.80
N ALA A 561 16.76 -18.49 12.79
CA ALA A 561 17.44 -18.05 11.57
C ALA A 561 16.60 -17.01 10.82
N THR A 562 15.26 -17.10 10.85
CA THR A 562 14.39 -16.07 10.27
C THR A 562 14.49 -14.75 11.00
N ILE A 563 14.43 -14.76 12.35
CA ILE A 563 14.63 -13.54 13.15
C ILE A 563 15.98 -12.90 12.82
N PHE A 564 17.03 -13.69 12.68
CA PHE A 564 18.36 -13.21 12.27
C PHE A 564 18.38 -12.69 10.83
N PHE A 565 17.75 -13.38 9.88
CA PHE A 565 17.71 -12.98 8.48
C PHE A 565 16.87 -11.73 8.23
N LEU A 566 15.81 -11.51 9.00
CA LEU A 566 15.01 -10.27 8.96
C LEU A 566 15.84 -9.04 9.30
N MET A 567 16.92 -9.17 10.08
CA MET A 567 17.88 -8.11 10.37
C MET A 567 18.47 -7.49 9.09
N PHE A 568 18.62 -8.28 8.02
CA PHE A 568 19.19 -7.82 6.74
C PHE A 568 18.15 -7.33 5.74
N THR A 569 16.87 -7.30 6.10
CA THR A 569 15.83 -6.74 5.21
C THR A 569 15.90 -5.22 5.20
N PRO A 570 15.84 -4.55 4.03
CA PRO A 570 15.89 -3.08 3.96
C PRO A 570 14.76 -2.38 4.72
N THR A 571 13.58 -3.01 4.82
CA THR A 571 12.41 -2.43 5.48
C THR A 571 12.09 -3.10 6.82
N LYS A 572 11.80 -2.27 7.84
CA LYS A 572 11.63 -2.71 9.25
C LYS A 572 10.17 -2.72 9.71
N TRP A 573 9.27 -3.10 8.81
CA TRP A 573 7.83 -3.09 9.06
C TRP A 573 7.34 -4.21 9.99
N VAL A 574 6.27 -3.91 10.73
CA VAL A 574 5.58 -4.87 11.61
C VAL A 574 4.84 -5.95 10.82
N HIS A 575 4.43 -5.65 9.58
CA HIS A 575 3.74 -6.59 8.68
C HIS A 575 4.51 -7.90 8.44
N HIS A 576 5.85 -7.87 8.51
CA HIS A 576 6.67 -9.06 8.33
C HIS A 576 6.46 -10.11 9.44
N MET A 577 5.73 -9.80 10.50
CA MET A 577 5.36 -10.79 11.53
C MET A 577 4.39 -11.86 11.02
N GLY A 578 3.67 -11.61 9.92
CA GLY A 578 2.80 -12.60 9.25
C GLY A 578 3.53 -13.85 8.78
N LEU A 579 4.85 -13.76 8.54
CA LEU A 579 5.73 -14.88 8.15
C LEU A 579 5.74 -16.01 9.20
N PHE A 580 5.56 -15.65 10.48
CA PHE A 580 5.63 -16.60 11.58
C PHE A 580 4.33 -17.37 11.82
N ALA A 581 3.24 -17.08 11.09
CA ALA A 581 1.92 -17.66 11.37
C ALA A 581 1.93 -19.21 11.37
N ALA A 582 2.48 -19.83 10.33
CA ALA A 582 2.50 -21.28 10.20
C ALA A 582 3.52 -21.96 11.15
N VAL A 583 4.74 -21.43 11.23
CA VAL A 583 5.82 -22.01 12.05
C VAL A 583 5.60 -21.74 13.55
N GLY A 584 5.01 -20.60 13.90
CA GLY A 584 4.58 -20.25 15.25
C GLY A 584 3.44 -21.15 15.74
N ALA A 585 2.48 -21.46 14.86
CA ALA A 585 1.43 -22.43 15.15
C ALA A 585 1.99 -23.85 15.42
N ALA A 586 2.96 -24.30 14.64
CA ALA A 586 3.67 -25.56 14.91
C ALA A 586 4.41 -25.53 16.26
N MET A 587 5.07 -24.41 16.56
CA MET A 587 5.78 -24.22 17.83
C MET A 587 4.82 -24.21 19.03
N ALA A 588 3.64 -23.60 18.89
CA ALA A 588 2.60 -23.59 19.91
C ALA A 588 2.07 -25.00 20.23
N ALA A 589 1.92 -25.86 19.22
CA ALA A 589 1.55 -27.26 19.43
C ALA A 589 2.63 -28.02 20.23
N VAL A 590 3.92 -27.81 19.91
CA VAL A 590 5.03 -28.38 20.66
C VAL A 590 5.05 -27.87 22.11
N ALA A 591 4.96 -26.55 22.29
CA ALA A 591 4.93 -25.92 23.60
C ALA A 591 3.79 -26.49 24.46
N THR A 592 2.59 -26.64 23.90
CA THR A 592 1.42 -27.21 24.58
C THR A 592 1.68 -28.63 25.11
N VAL A 593 2.40 -29.47 24.36
CA VAL A 593 2.80 -30.81 24.84
C VAL A 593 3.88 -30.72 25.91
N LEU A 594 4.88 -29.85 25.72
CA LEU A 594 6.02 -29.71 26.64
C LEU A 594 5.64 -29.15 28.01
N VAL A 595 4.65 -28.25 28.07
CA VAL A 595 4.13 -27.69 29.34
C VAL A 595 3.02 -28.52 29.96
N SER A 596 2.56 -29.59 29.30
CA SER A 596 1.53 -30.48 29.84
C SER A 596 1.97 -31.15 31.15
N ALA A 597 1.01 -31.51 32.00
CA ALA A 597 1.29 -32.22 33.26
C ALA A 597 2.05 -33.55 33.08
N LYS A 598 1.98 -34.16 31.88
CA LYS A 598 2.71 -35.39 31.55
C LYS A 598 4.22 -35.17 31.44
N VAL A 599 4.65 -34.02 30.91
CA VAL A 599 6.06 -33.66 30.73
C VAL A 599 6.55 -32.77 31.89
N LEU A 600 5.79 -31.72 32.19
CA LEU A 600 6.09 -30.74 33.24
C LEU A 600 5.32 -31.07 34.53
N ARG A 601 5.80 -32.09 35.24
CA ARG A 601 5.16 -32.61 36.48
C ARG A 601 5.03 -31.56 37.59
N SER A 602 5.95 -30.60 37.66
CA SER A 602 5.94 -29.57 38.71
C SER A 602 4.77 -28.58 38.51
N PRO A 603 3.82 -28.49 39.47
CA PRO A 603 2.71 -27.53 39.41
C PRO A 603 3.21 -26.09 39.43
N ARG A 604 4.28 -25.81 40.18
CA ARG A 604 4.98 -24.51 40.22
C ARG A 604 5.38 -24.02 38.82
N ASN A 605 6.05 -24.87 38.03
CA ASN A 605 6.51 -24.47 36.70
C ASN A 605 5.36 -24.29 35.70
N ARG A 606 4.28 -25.08 35.84
CA ARG A 606 3.06 -24.90 35.03
C ARG A 606 2.34 -23.58 35.37
N MET A 607 2.26 -23.23 36.65
CA MET A 607 1.74 -21.94 37.07
C MET A 607 2.62 -20.78 36.62
N ALA A 608 3.95 -20.90 36.70
CA ALA A 608 4.86 -19.89 36.19
C ALA A 608 4.70 -19.66 34.67
N PHE A 609 4.48 -20.73 33.89
CA PHE A 609 4.15 -20.60 32.47
C PHE A 609 2.79 -19.90 32.25
N LEU A 610 1.78 -20.24 33.04
CA LEU A 610 0.48 -19.56 33.00
C LEU A 610 0.62 -18.07 33.31
N SER A 611 1.45 -17.71 34.30
CA SER A 611 1.76 -16.31 34.61
C SER A 611 2.42 -15.59 33.43
N ALA A 612 3.42 -16.21 32.80
CA ALA A 612 4.04 -15.64 31.61
C ALA A 612 3.03 -15.40 30.48
N LEU A 613 2.08 -16.32 30.28
CA LEU A 613 1.00 -16.15 29.31
C LEU A 613 0.06 -15.01 29.68
N MET A 614 -0.35 -14.88 30.95
CA MET A 614 -1.19 -13.77 31.41
C MET A 614 -0.49 -12.42 31.25
N PHE A 615 0.83 -12.37 31.49
CA PHE A 615 1.63 -11.16 31.27
C PHE A 615 1.69 -10.79 29.78
N VAL A 616 1.90 -11.76 28.89
CA VAL A 616 1.83 -11.54 27.44
C VAL A 616 0.46 -11.02 27.01
N MET A 617 -0.63 -11.58 27.57
CA MET A 617 -1.98 -11.08 27.31
C MET A 617 -2.15 -9.63 27.79
N ALA A 618 -1.68 -9.29 28.99
CA ALA A 618 -1.71 -7.92 29.51
C ALA A 618 -0.99 -6.94 28.58
N LEU A 619 0.20 -7.31 28.09
CA LEU A 619 1.01 -6.49 27.18
C LEU A 619 0.37 -6.34 25.79
N CYS A 620 -0.27 -7.40 25.28
CA CYS A 620 -1.00 -7.33 24.01
C CYS A 620 -2.22 -6.40 24.11
N TRP A 621 -2.97 -6.49 25.22
CA TRP A 621 -4.19 -5.70 25.45
C TRP A 621 -3.93 -4.25 25.91
N ALA A 622 -2.67 -3.85 26.05
CA ALA A 622 -2.25 -2.48 26.38
C ALA A 622 -2.04 -1.62 25.12
N SER A 623 -3.00 -1.66 24.20
CA SER A 623 -3.02 -0.89 22.95
C SER A 623 -4.47 -0.70 22.49
N THR A 624 -4.67 -0.03 21.37
CA THR A 624 -5.99 0.14 20.74
C THR A 624 -6.42 -1.12 20.00
N ASN A 625 -7.74 -1.28 19.77
CA ASN A 625 -8.30 -2.27 18.86
C ASN A 625 -8.43 -1.69 17.43
N GLY A 626 -7.44 -0.92 17.00
CA GLY A 626 -7.41 -0.28 15.70
C GLY A 626 -7.07 -1.25 14.56
N TRP A 627 -7.70 -1.03 13.42
CA TRP A 627 -7.43 -1.69 12.14
C TRP A 627 -7.10 -0.65 11.07
N TRP A 628 -6.53 -1.08 9.95
CA TRP A 628 -6.10 -0.15 8.90
C TRP A 628 -7.28 0.43 8.13
N TYR A 629 -7.26 1.77 7.96
CA TYR A 629 -8.18 2.55 7.15
C TYR A 629 -9.65 2.09 7.34
N VAL A 630 -10.32 1.63 6.28
CA VAL A 630 -11.74 1.25 6.32
C VAL A 630 -12.08 0.07 7.22
N SER A 631 -11.10 -0.78 7.55
CA SER A 631 -11.35 -1.97 8.38
C SER A 631 -11.69 -1.60 9.83
N THR A 632 -11.51 -0.33 10.20
CA THR A 632 -11.77 0.16 11.54
C THR A 632 -13.19 0.68 11.74
N TYR A 633 -13.98 0.82 10.66
CA TYR A 633 -15.29 1.45 10.73
C TYR A 633 -16.27 0.63 11.58
N GLY A 634 -16.85 1.29 12.59
CA GLY A 634 -17.78 0.69 13.55
C GLY A 634 -17.15 -0.24 14.60
N VAL A 635 -15.83 -0.46 14.55
CA VAL A 635 -15.12 -1.35 15.47
C VAL A 635 -15.10 -0.79 16.89
N PRO A 636 -15.41 -1.59 17.94
CA PRO A 636 -15.26 -1.15 19.32
C PRO A 636 -13.81 -0.81 19.67
N PHE A 637 -13.60 0.29 20.40
CA PHE A 637 -12.29 0.73 20.90
C PHE A 637 -11.24 0.96 19.80
N ASN A 638 -11.65 1.56 18.67
CA ASN A 638 -10.73 1.94 17.58
C ASN A 638 -9.65 2.95 18.06
N GLY A 639 -10.08 4.08 18.63
CA GLY A 639 -9.19 5.15 19.11
C GLY A 639 -8.74 5.03 20.57
N ALA A 640 -9.16 3.98 21.28
CA ALA A 640 -8.94 3.86 22.73
C ALA A 640 -8.52 2.45 23.14
N VAL A 641 -7.91 2.33 24.32
CA VAL A 641 -7.59 1.02 24.92
C VAL A 641 -8.88 0.36 25.43
N PRO A 642 -9.14 -0.93 25.15
CA PRO A 642 -10.33 -1.62 25.64
C PRO A 642 -10.46 -1.58 27.16
N ALA A 643 -11.65 -1.17 27.62
CA ALA A 643 -11.99 -1.09 29.03
C ALA A 643 -13.40 -1.63 29.31
N ILE A 644 -13.57 -2.26 30.47
CA ILE A 644 -14.84 -2.81 30.95
C ILE A 644 -15.10 -2.21 32.33
N GLY A 645 -16.23 -1.50 32.50
CA GLY A 645 -16.56 -0.84 33.77
C GLY A 645 -15.52 0.18 34.24
N GLY A 646 -14.86 0.89 33.31
CA GLY A 646 -13.81 1.87 33.60
C GLY A 646 -12.42 1.27 33.88
N VAL A 647 -12.28 -0.05 33.96
CA VAL A 647 -10.99 -0.73 34.15
C VAL A 647 -10.52 -1.31 32.82
N THR A 648 -9.26 -1.03 32.44
CA THR A 648 -8.70 -1.57 31.20
C THR A 648 -8.55 -3.09 31.26
N VAL A 649 -8.81 -3.76 30.13
CA VAL A 649 -8.67 -5.22 30.03
C VAL A 649 -7.21 -5.65 30.25
N SER A 650 -6.24 -4.81 29.86
CA SER A 650 -4.82 -5.02 30.18
C SER A 650 -4.57 -5.10 31.69
N THR A 651 -5.20 -4.23 32.50
CA THR A 651 -5.11 -4.25 33.97
C THR A 651 -5.71 -5.54 34.55
N MET A 652 -6.83 -6.01 33.98
CA MET A 652 -7.45 -7.28 34.42
C MET A 652 -6.51 -8.47 34.15
N PHE A 653 -5.89 -8.54 32.97
CA PHE A 653 -4.88 -9.56 32.67
C PHE A 653 -3.62 -9.41 33.54
N PHE A 654 -3.22 -8.18 33.87
CA PHE A 654 -2.09 -7.93 34.77
C PHE A 654 -2.38 -8.40 36.20
N ALA A 655 -3.61 -8.20 36.69
CA ALA A 655 -4.05 -8.75 37.96
C ALA A 655 -4.05 -10.29 37.94
N ALA A 656 -4.53 -10.91 36.86
CA ALA A 656 -4.45 -12.36 36.68
C ALA A 656 -2.99 -12.86 36.64
N PHE A 657 -2.08 -12.12 36.02
CA PHE A 657 -0.64 -12.37 36.07
C PHE A 657 -0.13 -12.33 37.51
N ALA A 658 -0.44 -11.28 38.28
CA ALA A 658 -0.01 -11.16 39.67
C ALA A 658 -0.52 -12.32 40.53
N VAL A 659 -1.80 -12.68 40.42
CA VAL A 659 -2.40 -13.81 41.16
C VAL A 659 -1.71 -15.13 40.81
N THR A 660 -1.54 -15.42 39.52
CA THR A 660 -0.90 -16.67 39.09
C THR A 660 0.58 -16.71 39.47
N ALA A 661 1.28 -15.57 39.46
CA ALA A 661 2.68 -15.46 39.84
C ALA A 661 2.87 -15.65 41.34
N LEU A 662 2.02 -15.03 42.16
CA LEU A 662 1.98 -15.25 43.61
C LEU A 662 1.64 -16.71 43.94
N TRP A 663 0.73 -17.35 43.19
CA TRP A 663 0.46 -18.78 43.34
C TRP A 663 1.68 -19.63 42.97
N ALA A 664 2.37 -19.32 41.87
CA ALA A 664 3.61 -20.00 41.50
C ALA A 664 4.69 -19.81 42.57
N PHE A 665 4.78 -18.62 43.18
CA PHE A 665 5.68 -18.33 44.29
C PHE A 665 5.31 -19.11 45.55
N TYR A 666 4.02 -19.16 45.93
CA TYR A 666 3.54 -19.99 47.02
C TYR A 666 3.90 -21.48 46.82
N LEU A 667 3.66 -22.02 45.61
CA LEU A 667 4.04 -23.39 45.24
C LEU A 667 5.56 -23.63 45.21
N HIS A 668 6.37 -22.57 45.22
CA HIS A 668 7.81 -22.69 45.38
C HIS A 668 8.19 -23.10 46.81
N PHE A 669 7.48 -22.57 47.81
CA PHE A 669 7.72 -22.86 49.24
C PHE A 669 6.83 -23.98 49.78
N ALA A 670 5.73 -24.31 49.10
CA ALA A 670 4.85 -25.39 49.52
C ALA A 670 5.51 -26.78 49.41
N PRO A 671 5.17 -27.73 50.31
CA PRO A 671 5.63 -29.11 50.21
C PRO A 671 5.24 -29.75 48.88
N ARG A 672 6.10 -30.61 48.32
CA ARG A 672 5.86 -31.28 47.02
C ARG A 672 4.55 -32.09 46.97
N SER A 673 4.06 -32.54 48.12
CA SER A 673 2.78 -33.27 48.28
C SER A 673 1.54 -32.37 48.20
N ALA A 674 1.66 -31.08 48.50
CA ALA A 674 0.53 -30.13 48.57
C ALA A 674 0.24 -29.40 47.24
N GLY A 675 1.12 -29.53 46.24
CA GLY A 675 1.10 -28.66 45.07
C GLY A 675 0.12 -29.02 43.94
N GLU A 676 -0.38 -30.25 43.86
CA GLU A 676 -1.23 -30.71 42.75
C GLU A 676 -2.72 -30.58 43.08
N THR A 677 -3.25 -29.37 43.12
CA THR A 677 -4.69 -29.13 43.32
C THR A 677 -5.49 -29.33 42.03
N ARG A 678 -6.80 -29.57 42.15
CA ARG A 678 -7.72 -29.63 41.01
C ARG A 678 -7.68 -28.34 40.19
N ALA A 679 -7.61 -27.18 40.86
CA ALA A 679 -7.55 -25.87 40.22
C ALA A 679 -6.31 -25.73 39.32
N VAL A 680 -5.11 -26.04 39.83
CA VAL A 680 -3.88 -25.99 39.03
C VAL A 680 -3.97 -26.94 37.84
N ARG A 681 -4.47 -28.15 38.04
CA ARG A 681 -4.60 -29.14 36.95
C ARG A 681 -5.53 -28.67 35.84
N VAL A 682 -6.66 -28.04 36.17
CA VAL A 682 -7.63 -27.54 35.19
C VAL A 682 -7.09 -26.30 34.47
N LEU A 683 -6.62 -25.30 35.22
CA LEU A 683 -6.13 -24.03 34.65
C LEU A 683 -4.89 -24.23 33.75
N THR A 684 -4.04 -25.21 34.07
CA THR A 684 -2.79 -25.47 33.32
C THR A 684 -2.91 -26.59 32.29
N ALA A 685 -4.11 -27.14 32.06
CA ALA A 685 -4.30 -28.28 31.16
C ALA A 685 -3.94 -27.94 29.70
N ALA A 686 -4.39 -26.78 29.21
CA ALA A 686 -4.17 -26.32 27.84
C ALA A 686 -4.35 -24.79 27.71
N PRO A 687 -3.52 -23.97 28.37
CA PRO A 687 -3.74 -22.52 28.42
C PRO A 687 -3.51 -21.80 27.07
N ILE A 688 -2.60 -22.29 26.22
CA ILE A 688 -2.30 -21.70 24.89
C ILE A 688 -3.54 -21.68 23.97
N PRO A 689 -4.21 -22.83 23.67
CA PRO A 689 -5.37 -22.82 22.78
C PRO A 689 -6.55 -22.01 23.33
N VAL A 690 -6.71 -21.92 24.66
CA VAL A 690 -7.77 -21.10 25.27
C VAL A 690 -7.52 -19.61 25.00
N MET A 691 -6.31 -19.12 25.25
CA MET A 691 -6.00 -17.70 25.01
C MET A 691 -5.98 -17.35 23.52
N ALA A 692 -5.43 -18.22 22.67
CA ALA A 692 -5.48 -18.01 21.22
C ALA A 692 -6.92 -18.05 20.69
N GLY A 693 -7.75 -18.98 21.16
CA GLY A 693 -9.16 -19.03 20.81
C GLY A 693 -9.94 -17.80 21.25
N PHE A 694 -9.66 -17.28 22.46
CA PHE A 694 -10.22 -16.01 22.94
C PHE A 694 -9.87 -14.85 22.00
N MET A 695 -8.61 -14.72 21.58
CA MET A 695 -8.20 -13.69 20.62
C MET A 695 -8.92 -13.81 19.28
N VAL A 696 -9.03 -15.02 18.72
CA VAL A 696 -9.76 -15.28 17.46
C VAL A 696 -11.22 -14.85 17.58
N VAL A 697 -11.89 -15.19 18.68
CA VAL A 697 -13.28 -14.79 18.92
C VAL A 697 -13.39 -13.27 19.01
N VAL A 698 -12.47 -12.60 19.71
CA VAL A 698 -12.44 -11.13 19.80
C VAL A 698 -12.26 -10.50 18.42
N PHE A 699 -11.37 -11.03 17.58
CA PHE A 699 -11.17 -10.50 16.22
C PHE A 699 -12.43 -10.62 15.37
N ILE A 700 -13.04 -11.81 15.32
CA ILE A 700 -14.28 -12.03 14.57
C ILE A 700 -15.41 -11.15 15.12
N ALA A 701 -15.58 -11.10 16.44
CA ALA A 701 -16.61 -10.27 17.07
C ALA A 701 -16.40 -8.79 16.77
N SER A 702 -15.15 -8.30 16.80
CA SER A 702 -14.80 -6.92 16.48
C SER A 702 -15.27 -6.53 15.07
N MET A 703 -14.97 -7.35 14.07
CA MET A 703 -15.35 -7.09 12.67
C MET A 703 -16.85 -7.22 12.45
N LEU A 704 -17.50 -8.24 13.03
CA LEU A 704 -18.94 -8.44 12.88
C LEU A 704 -19.75 -7.34 13.60
N ILE A 705 -19.30 -6.87 14.77
CA ILE A 705 -19.92 -5.73 15.45
C ILE A 705 -19.78 -4.48 14.57
N GLY A 706 -18.62 -4.25 13.96
CA GLY A 706 -18.42 -3.13 13.03
C GLY A 706 -19.39 -3.20 11.84
N ALA A 707 -19.48 -4.35 11.18
CA ALA A 707 -20.39 -4.56 10.06
C ALA A 707 -21.87 -4.36 10.43
N VAL A 708 -22.31 -4.84 11.61
CA VAL A 708 -23.69 -4.70 12.07
C VAL A 708 -24.01 -3.25 12.46
N ARG A 709 -23.09 -2.54 13.12
CA ARG A 709 -23.29 -1.14 13.52
C ARG A 709 -23.30 -0.18 12.34
N GLN A 710 -22.48 -0.46 11.32
CA GLN A 710 -22.35 0.38 10.14
C GLN A 710 -23.45 0.13 9.10
N TYR A 711 -24.24 -0.95 9.20
CA TYR A 711 -25.30 -1.20 8.21
C TYR A 711 -26.36 -0.08 8.26
N PRO A 712 -26.73 0.54 7.12
CA PRO A 712 -26.51 0.07 5.74
C PRO A 712 -25.33 0.72 4.97
N THR A 713 -24.48 1.52 5.60
CA THR A 713 -23.31 2.14 4.94
C THR A 713 -22.13 1.16 4.80
N TYR A 714 -20.97 1.69 4.39
CA TYR A 714 -19.79 0.91 4.09
C TYR A 714 -19.28 0.10 5.30
N SER A 715 -19.08 -1.19 5.07
CA SER A 715 -18.19 -2.04 5.86
C SER A 715 -17.55 -3.06 4.94
N ASN A 716 -16.37 -3.59 5.29
CA ASN A 716 -15.71 -4.62 4.48
C ASN A 716 -16.63 -5.81 4.17
N ALA A 717 -17.37 -6.28 5.18
CA ALA A 717 -18.31 -7.39 5.04
C ALA A 717 -19.43 -7.06 4.05
N TRP A 718 -20.05 -5.88 4.19
CA TRP A 718 -21.15 -5.47 3.33
C TRP A 718 -20.70 -5.21 1.89
N ALA A 719 -19.57 -4.53 1.70
CA ALA A 719 -18.99 -4.27 0.38
C ALA A 719 -18.65 -5.57 -0.36
N ASN A 720 -18.05 -6.54 0.33
CA ASN A 720 -17.74 -7.85 -0.24
C ASN A 720 -19.01 -8.63 -0.64
N LEU A 721 -20.06 -8.59 0.17
CA LEU A 721 -21.35 -9.22 -0.17
C LEU A 721 -22.04 -8.51 -1.34
N ARG A 722 -22.01 -7.16 -1.36
CA ARG A 722 -22.59 -6.32 -2.43
C ARG A 722 -21.84 -6.47 -3.75
N ALA A 723 -20.55 -6.77 -3.73
CA ALA A 723 -19.75 -7.03 -4.94
C ALA A 723 -20.28 -8.22 -5.76
N ILE A 724 -20.91 -9.22 -5.12
CA ILE A 724 -21.54 -10.35 -5.82
C ILE A 724 -22.72 -9.88 -6.70
N ALA A 725 -23.36 -8.78 -6.32
CA ALA A 725 -24.47 -8.16 -7.04
C ALA A 725 -24.03 -6.94 -7.89
N GLY A 726 -22.72 -6.74 -8.10
CA GLY A 726 -22.19 -5.67 -8.94
C GLY A 726 -21.87 -4.35 -8.23
N GLY A 727 -21.75 -4.33 -6.89
CA GLY A 727 -21.35 -3.13 -6.14
C GLY A 727 -19.89 -2.71 -6.35
N CYS A 728 -19.62 -1.41 -6.21
CA CYS A 728 -18.32 -0.78 -6.45
C CYS A 728 -17.58 -0.38 -5.15
N GLY A 729 -17.81 -1.14 -4.08
CA GLY A 729 -17.15 -0.89 -2.80
C GLY A 729 -17.61 0.43 -2.18
N MET A 730 -16.66 1.30 -1.82
CA MET A 730 -16.92 2.57 -1.15
C MET A 730 -17.50 3.64 -2.10
N ALA A 731 -17.30 3.52 -3.41
CA ALA A 731 -17.83 4.46 -4.40
C ALA A 731 -19.36 4.56 -4.41
N ASP A 732 -20.05 3.51 -3.95
CA ASP A 732 -21.51 3.46 -3.84
C ASP A 732 -22.04 4.27 -2.63
N ASP A 733 -21.25 4.37 -1.56
CA ASP A 733 -21.68 4.93 -0.28
C ASP A 733 -21.08 6.32 -0.01
N VAL A 734 -20.04 6.73 -0.73
CA VAL A 734 -19.52 8.10 -0.68
C VAL A 734 -20.35 8.99 -1.60
N LEU A 735 -20.90 10.06 -1.02
CA LEU A 735 -21.71 11.06 -1.67
C LEU A 735 -20.86 12.32 -1.91
N VAL A 736 -20.86 12.84 -3.12
CA VAL A 736 -20.14 14.06 -3.51
C VAL A 736 -21.15 15.11 -3.99
N GLU A 737 -20.85 16.38 -3.76
CA GLU A 737 -21.56 17.53 -4.35
C GLU A 737 -20.85 17.95 -5.66
N PRO A 738 -21.45 17.75 -6.84
CA PRO A 738 -20.86 18.20 -8.10
C PRO A 738 -20.73 19.73 -8.22
N ASP A 739 -21.75 20.47 -7.77
CA ASP A 739 -21.76 21.93 -7.66
C ASP A 739 -22.31 22.36 -6.29
N PRO A 740 -21.45 22.73 -5.32
CA PRO A 740 -21.88 23.12 -3.97
C PRO A 740 -22.54 24.50 -3.92
N ASN A 741 -22.70 25.18 -5.07
CA ASN A 741 -23.46 26.42 -5.15
C ASN A 741 -24.96 26.21 -5.39
N GLN A 742 -25.39 24.97 -5.61
CA GLN A 742 -26.80 24.61 -5.64
C GLN A 742 -27.30 24.27 -4.23
N GLY A 743 -28.62 24.43 -4.00
CA GLY A 743 -29.25 24.03 -2.74
C GLY A 743 -29.13 25.02 -1.57
N PHE A 744 -28.55 26.21 -1.77
CA PHE A 744 -28.59 27.28 -0.76
C PHE A 744 -30.03 27.65 -0.41
N LEU A 745 -30.31 27.73 0.89
CA LEU A 745 -31.65 28.03 1.37
C LEU A 745 -31.99 29.51 1.18
N THR A 746 -33.28 29.79 0.96
CA THR A 746 -33.75 31.17 0.75
C THR A 746 -34.11 31.81 2.09
N PRO A 747 -33.59 33.01 2.42
CA PRO A 747 -33.94 33.70 3.65
C PRO A 747 -35.39 34.22 3.62
N VAL A 748 -36.02 34.23 4.79
CA VAL A 748 -37.39 34.67 5.03
C VAL A 748 -37.36 36.04 5.69
N GLY A 749 -38.20 36.95 5.21
CA GLY A 749 -38.24 38.35 5.66
C GLY A 749 -37.30 39.27 4.87
N GLY A 750 -37.06 40.47 5.39
CA GLY A 750 -36.23 41.48 4.73
C GLY A 750 -35.87 42.63 5.67
N GLY A 751 -35.05 43.58 5.19
CA GLY A 751 -34.56 44.71 5.99
C GLY A 751 -33.30 44.40 6.81
N PHE A 752 -32.49 43.42 6.39
CA PHE A 752 -31.27 43.02 7.08
C PHE A 752 -30.17 44.10 7.01
N GLY A 753 -29.26 44.08 7.99
CA GLY A 753 -28.13 45.02 8.07
C GLY A 753 -27.01 44.74 7.04
N LYS A 754 -25.83 45.33 7.27
CA LYS A 754 -24.68 45.25 6.33
C LYS A 754 -24.18 43.83 6.05
N LEU A 755 -24.40 42.89 6.98
CA LEU A 755 -24.05 41.47 6.81
C LEU A 755 -25.10 40.66 6.02
N GLY A 756 -26.20 41.30 5.60
CA GLY A 756 -27.31 40.64 4.93
C GLY A 756 -28.04 39.63 5.82
N ALA A 757 -28.78 38.71 5.20
CA ALA A 757 -29.56 37.69 5.91
C ALA A 757 -28.71 36.78 6.82
N LEU A 758 -27.42 36.59 6.50
CA LEU A 758 -26.51 35.81 7.34
C LEU A 758 -26.28 36.47 8.71
N GLY A 759 -26.25 37.80 8.79
CA GLY A 759 -26.06 38.52 10.05
C GLY A 759 -27.34 38.69 10.89
N GLY A 760 -28.52 38.52 10.27
CA GLY A 760 -29.81 38.75 10.93
C GLY A 760 -29.98 40.19 11.42
N ASP A 761 -30.63 40.36 12.57
CA ASP A 761 -31.06 41.68 13.07
C ASP A 761 -29.94 42.48 13.75
N LYS A 762 -29.14 41.83 14.60
CA LYS A 762 -28.14 42.50 15.48
C LYS A 762 -26.86 41.66 15.65
N PRO A 763 -26.07 41.45 14.58
CA PRO A 763 -24.79 40.76 14.70
C PRO A 763 -23.80 41.63 15.50
N VAL A 764 -23.09 41.02 16.46
CA VAL A 764 -22.05 41.67 17.28
C VAL A 764 -20.71 40.98 17.01
N GLY A 765 -19.69 41.75 16.66
CA GLY A 765 -18.32 41.24 16.46
C GLY A 765 -18.06 40.44 15.18
N PHE A 766 -19.10 40.04 14.45
CA PHE A 766 -18.96 39.44 13.12
C PHE A 766 -18.73 40.48 12.02
N THR A 767 -17.83 40.20 11.09
CA THR A 767 -17.57 41.04 9.91
C THR A 767 -17.41 40.21 8.63
N PRO A 768 -17.58 40.80 7.43
CA PRO A 768 -17.42 40.07 6.16
C PRO A 768 -16.00 39.52 5.91
N ASN A 769 -14.98 40.09 6.56
CA ASN A 769 -13.56 39.76 6.37
C ASN A 769 -12.92 39.21 7.66
N GLY A 770 -13.72 38.79 8.64
CA GLY A 770 -13.26 38.29 9.93
C GLY A 770 -12.75 36.85 9.86
N VAL A 771 -11.83 36.57 8.94
CA VAL A 771 -11.17 35.27 8.74
C VAL A 771 -9.66 35.51 8.54
N PRO A 772 -8.78 34.73 9.18
CA PRO A 772 -7.33 34.84 8.94
C PRO A 772 -6.94 34.59 7.48
N GLU A 773 -5.82 35.17 7.04
CA GLU A 773 -5.42 35.17 5.63
C GLU A 773 -5.05 33.78 5.07
N LYS A 774 -4.63 32.84 5.91
CA LYS A 774 -4.07 31.53 5.49
C LYS A 774 -4.96 30.35 5.85
N ILE A 775 -6.28 30.52 5.73
CA ILE A 775 -7.25 29.44 5.93
C ILE A 775 -7.63 28.85 4.57
N VAL A 776 -7.50 27.52 4.47
CA VAL A 776 -7.72 26.72 3.27
C VAL A 776 -8.68 25.58 3.57
N ALA A 777 -9.18 24.89 2.55
CA ALA A 777 -10.11 23.79 2.72
C ALA A 777 -9.41 22.53 3.26
N GLU A 778 -9.95 21.93 4.33
CA GLU A 778 -9.56 20.61 4.87
C GLU A 778 -8.05 20.41 5.10
N SER A 779 -7.33 21.50 5.33
CA SER A 779 -5.87 21.49 5.44
C SER A 779 -5.37 22.66 6.29
N ILE A 780 -4.23 22.47 6.94
CA ILE A 780 -3.52 23.54 7.66
C ILE A 780 -2.40 24.05 6.77
N ARG A 781 -2.55 25.29 6.25
CA ARG A 781 -1.54 25.93 5.41
C ARG A 781 -0.31 26.31 6.22
N LEU A 782 0.76 25.53 6.05
CA LEU A 782 2.06 25.80 6.65
C LEU A 782 2.85 26.80 5.78
N ASN A 783 3.79 27.52 6.40
CA ASN A 783 4.66 28.45 5.66
C ASN A 783 5.60 27.74 4.69
N ASN A 784 6.01 26.51 5.02
CA ASN A 784 6.84 25.70 4.14
C ASN A 784 5.94 24.91 3.19
N PRO A 785 6.26 24.86 1.88
CA PRO A 785 5.48 24.11 0.91
C PRO A 785 5.47 22.62 1.26
N LYS A 786 4.37 21.96 0.91
CA LYS A 786 4.18 20.52 1.04
C LYS A 786 3.82 19.90 -0.32
N PRO A 787 4.13 18.62 -0.55
CA PRO A 787 3.68 17.91 -1.74
C PRO A 787 2.17 17.64 -1.66
N GLY A 788 1.50 17.53 -2.81
CA GLY A 788 0.11 17.07 -2.88
C GLY A 788 -0.90 18.02 -2.26
N THR A 789 -0.59 19.32 -2.24
CA THR A 789 -1.46 20.39 -1.73
C THR A 789 -2.36 20.93 -2.84
N ASP A 790 -3.51 21.45 -2.43
CA ASP A 790 -4.45 22.14 -3.30
C ASP A 790 -3.93 23.50 -3.78
N TYR A 791 -4.56 24.03 -4.84
CA TYR A 791 -4.20 25.34 -5.40
C TYR A 791 -4.48 26.50 -4.43
N ASP A 792 -5.36 26.31 -3.45
CA ASP A 792 -5.67 27.32 -2.44
C ASP A 792 -4.49 27.65 -1.49
N TRP A 793 -3.43 26.82 -1.48
CA TRP A 793 -2.16 27.13 -0.83
C TRP A 793 -1.35 28.20 -1.56
N ASP A 794 -1.54 28.33 -2.87
CA ASP A 794 -0.75 29.22 -3.75
C ASP A 794 -1.58 30.38 -4.31
N GLN A 795 -2.91 30.36 -4.10
CA GLN A 795 -3.80 31.45 -4.54
C GLN A 795 -3.55 32.76 -3.77
N PRO A 796 -3.95 33.91 -4.34
CA PRO A 796 -3.93 35.19 -3.62
C PRO A 796 -4.75 35.14 -2.33
N VAL A 797 -4.22 35.70 -1.24
CA VAL A 797 -4.88 35.74 0.08
C VAL A 797 -6.16 36.57 0.12
N LYS A 798 -6.37 37.46 -0.86
CA LYS A 798 -7.60 38.26 -1.00
C LYS A 798 -8.06 38.28 -2.45
N LEU A 799 -9.38 38.26 -2.63
CA LEU A 799 -10.04 38.48 -3.91
C LEU A 799 -9.91 39.94 -4.33
N LYS A 800 -9.76 40.17 -5.65
CA LYS A 800 -9.74 41.53 -6.22
C LYS A 800 -11.12 42.18 -6.25
N THR A 801 -12.16 41.36 -6.36
CA THR A 801 -13.56 41.80 -6.40
C THR A 801 -14.25 41.36 -5.12
N PRO A 802 -14.90 42.28 -4.38
CA PRO A 802 -15.68 41.90 -3.21
C PRO A 802 -16.89 41.02 -3.57
N GLY A 803 -17.23 40.10 -2.67
CA GLY A 803 -18.44 39.27 -2.74
C GLY A 803 -19.72 39.99 -2.32
N VAL A 804 -20.82 39.24 -2.17
CA VAL A 804 -22.18 39.77 -1.94
C VAL A 804 -22.27 40.76 -0.77
N ASN A 805 -21.59 40.48 0.35
CA ASN A 805 -21.61 41.34 1.54
C ASN A 805 -20.30 42.13 1.73
N GLY A 806 -19.49 42.26 0.67
CA GLY A 806 -18.22 43.00 0.70
C GLY A 806 -17.02 42.19 1.21
N SER A 807 -17.15 40.87 1.37
CA SER A 807 -16.04 39.98 1.71
C SER A 807 -15.02 39.91 0.56
N THR A 808 -13.75 39.83 0.90
CA THR A 808 -12.64 39.60 -0.05
C THR A 808 -11.92 38.28 0.25
N VAL A 809 -12.54 37.43 1.08
CA VAL A 809 -12.03 36.11 1.48
C VAL A 809 -12.28 35.11 0.34
N PRO A 810 -11.24 34.39 -0.15
CA PRO A 810 -11.44 33.25 -1.05
C PRO A 810 -12.26 32.15 -0.37
N LEU A 811 -13.25 31.60 -1.06
CA LEU A 811 -14.12 30.55 -0.51
C LEU A 811 -13.67 29.14 -0.92
N PRO A 812 -13.83 28.13 -0.03
CA PRO A 812 -13.47 26.75 -0.30
C PRO A 812 -14.47 26.06 -1.26
N TYR A 813 -14.15 24.84 -1.70
CA TYR A 813 -15.03 23.95 -2.46
C TYR A 813 -15.58 24.51 -3.78
N GLY A 814 -15.06 25.63 -4.29
CA GLY A 814 -15.61 26.29 -5.47
C GLY A 814 -16.89 27.09 -5.20
N LEU A 815 -17.15 27.47 -3.93
CA LEU A 815 -18.23 28.38 -3.59
C LEU A 815 -18.00 29.75 -4.24
N ASP A 816 -19.04 30.30 -4.86
CA ASP A 816 -18.99 31.54 -5.60
C ASP A 816 -19.17 32.75 -4.68
N PRO A 817 -18.13 33.59 -4.47
CA PRO A 817 -18.21 34.75 -3.59
C PRO A 817 -19.22 35.80 -4.08
N ALA A 818 -19.60 35.79 -5.35
CA ALA A 818 -20.64 36.67 -5.90
C ALA A 818 -22.06 36.22 -5.55
N ARG A 819 -22.22 35.04 -4.93
CA ARG A 819 -23.52 34.49 -4.48
C ARG A 819 -23.54 34.18 -2.98
N VAL A 820 -22.40 33.83 -2.39
CA VAL A 820 -22.30 33.32 -1.02
C VAL A 820 -21.67 34.38 -0.09
N PRO A 821 -22.42 34.93 0.88
CA PRO A 821 -21.86 35.81 1.90
C PRO A 821 -21.07 35.03 2.96
N VAL A 822 -20.15 35.71 3.65
CA VAL A 822 -19.40 35.17 4.81
C VAL A 822 -19.52 36.09 6.00
N ALA A 823 -19.58 35.54 7.20
CA ALA A 823 -19.45 36.30 8.44
C ALA A 823 -18.46 35.58 9.36
N GLY A 824 -17.45 36.29 9.88
CA GLY A 824 -16.51 35.74 10.85
C GLY A 824 -16.12 36.70 11.96
N SER A 825 -15.68 36.15 13.10
CA SER A 825 -15.38 36.90 14.33
C SER A 825 -13.91 37.29 14.50
N TYR A 826 -12.99 36.80 13.65
CA TYR A 826 -11.57 37.08 13.80
C TYR A 826 -11.25 38.57 13.63
N THR A 827 -10.40 39.09 14.52
CA THR A 827 -9.81 40.43 14.41
C THR A 827 -8.37 40.43 14.89
N ASP A 828 -7.49 41.24 14.29
CA ASP A 828 -6.11 41.44 14.77
C ASP A 828 -6.05 42.40 15.99
N GLY A 829 -7.15 43.07 16.30
CA GLY A 829 -7.26 44.08 17.36
C GLY A 829 -7.78 43.54 18.70
N PRO A 830 -8.35 44.43 19.54
CA PRO A 830 -9.02 44.04 20.77
C PRO A 830 -10.13 43.01 20.49
N GLN A 831 -10.05 41.86 21.15
CA GLN A 831 -11.07 40.82 21.07
C GLN A 831 -12.31 41.24 21.86
N GLN A 832 -13.47 40.77 21.42
CA GLN A 832 -14.73 40.90 22.13
C GLN A 832 -15.57 39.64 21.90
N THR A 833 -16.49 39.37 22.82
CA THR A 833 -17.47 38.30 22.60
C THR A 833 -18.31 38.62 21.36
N SER A 834 -18.41 37.67 20.44
CA SER A 834 -19.12 37.85 19.18
C SER A 834 -20.34 36.93 19.13
N VAL A 835 -21.47 37.47 18.67
CA VAL A 835 -22.74 36.74 18.59
C VAL A 835 -23.39 37.04 17.25
N LEU A 836 -23.83 35.99 16.57
CA LEU A 836 -24.59 36.06 15.33
C LEU A 836 -25.77 35.11 15.40
N THR A 837 -26.94 35.61 15.04
CA THR A 837 -28.14 34.81 14.79
C THR A 837 -28.67 35.21 13.44
N SER A 838 -28.59 34.31 12.47
CA SER A 838 -29.00 34.63 11.10
C SER A 838 -30.50 34.85 10.99
N ALA A 839 -30.95 35.37 9.85
CA ALA A 839 -32.33 35.27 9.44
C ALA A 839 -32.78 33.80 9.39
N TRP A 840 -34.10 33.59 9.43
CA TRP A 840 -34.69 32.29 9.13
C TRP A 840 -34.54 31.98 7.65
N TYR A 841 -34.16 30.75 7.33
CA TYR A 841 -34.10 30.21 5.98
C TYR A 841 -35.20 29.16 5.81
N SER A 842 -35.93 29.21 4.70
CA SER A 842 -36.97 28.22 4.41
C SER A 842 -36.33 26.88 4.09
N LEU A 843 -36.77 25.83 4.79
CA LEU A 843 -36.33 24.47 4.58
C LEU A 843 -37.24 23.81 3.53
N PRO A 844 -36.70 23.15 2.49
CA PRO A 844 -37.51 22.41 1.53
C PRO A 844 -38.20 21.21 2.20
N ALA A 845 -39.20 20.64 1.52
CA ALA A 845 -39.84 19.40 1.96
C ALA A 845 -38.81 18.28 2.16
N ARG A 846 -39.09 17.38 3.10
CA ARG A 846 -38.21 16.24 3.39
C ARG A 846 -38.26 15.22 2.27
N ASP A 847 -37.10 14.70 1.89
CA ASP A 847 -36.94 13.57 0.99
C ASP A 847 -35.72 12.73 1.40
N ASP A 848 -35.55 11.58 0.73
CA ASP A 848 -34.46 10.64 1.00
C ASP A 848 -33.15 11.00 0.28
N ALA A 849 -33.22 11.80 -0.79
CA ALA A 849 -32.06 12.19 -1.61
C ALA A 849 -31.21 13.28 -0.95
N HIS A 850 -31.84 14.09 -0.08
CA HIS A 850 -31.25 15.24 0.59
C HIS A 850 -31.23 15.03 2.11
N PRO A 851 -30.35 14.17 2.65
CA PRO A 851 -30.35 13.78 4.07
C PRO A 851 -29.71 14.82 5.02
N LEU A 852 -29.08 15.88 4.50
CA LEU A 852 -28.28 16.83 5.28
C LEU A 852 -28.73 18.29 5.07
N VAL A 853 -28.53 19.10 6.09
CA VAL A 853 -28.28 20.55 5.96
C VAL A 853 -26.80 20.77 6.26
N VAL A 854 -26.11 21.54 5.42
CA VAL A 854 -24.68 21.79 5.51
C VAL A 854 -24.42 23.28 5.70
N VAL A 855 -23.48 23.59 6.58
CA VAL A 855 -22.92 24.94 6.75
C VAL A 855 -21.41 24.85 6.55
N THR A 856 -20.88 25.58 5.57
CA THR A 856 -19.42 25.69 5.43
C THR A 856 -18.91 26.70 6.45
N ALA A 857 -17.98 26.27 7.29
CA ALA A 857 -17.48 27.04 8.42
C ALA A 857 -15.96 26.89 8.59
N ALA A 858 -15.36 27.79 9.36
CA ALA A 858 -13.95 27.73 9.74
C ALA A 858 -13.75 28.23 11.17
N GLY A 859 -12.60 27.91 11.77
CA GLY A 859 -12.30 28.27 13.17
C GLY A 859 -12.41 27.11 14.15
N THR A 860 -12.43 27.42 15.45
CA THR A 860 -12.50 26.44 16.57
C THR A 860 -13.96 26.21 16.96
N ILE A 861 -14.56 25.11 16.50
CA ILE A 861 -16.01 24.88 16.57
C ILE A 861 -16.31 23.62 17.39
N THR A 862 -17.33 23.70 18.25
CA THR A 862 -17.86 22.54 18.97
C THR A 862 -18.54 21.57 18.01
N GLY A 863 -18.19 20.29 18.06
CA GLY A 863 -18.77 19.29 17.17
C GLY A 863 -18.45 17.86 17.54
N ASP A 864 -19.28 16.95 17.02
CA ASP A 864 -19.10 15.50 17.19
C ASP A 864 -18.33 14.90 16.00
N SER A 865 -17.43 13.96 16.27
CA SER A 865 -16.69 13.19 15.25
C SER A 865 -16.44 11.75 15.71
N VAL A 866 -16.26 10.82 14.78
CA VAL A 866 -15.97 9.41 15.14
C VAL A 866 -14.55 9.26 15.70
N ALA A 867 -13.61 10.09 15.25
CA ALA A 867 -12.21 10.03 15.66
C ALA A 867 -12.00 10.52 17.10
N ASP A 868 -12.61 11.66 17.46
CA ASP A 868 -12.35 12.36 18.72
C ASP A 868 -13.55 12.32 19.69
N GLY A 869 -14.71 11.85 19.24
CA GLY A 869 -15.93 11.83 20.03
C GLY A 869 -16.60 13.20 20.04
N HIS A 870 -16.40 13.97 21.10
CA HIS A 870 -16.94 15.33 21.24
C HIS A 870 -15.80 16.32 21.46
N THR A 871 -15.70 17.32 20.59
CA THR A 871 -14.75 18.42 20.72
C THR A 871 -15.48 19.66 21.22
N GLU A 872 -15.08 20.20 22.37
CA GLU A 872 -15.65 21.42 22.96
C GLU A 872 -14.84 22.66 22.53
N ALA A 873 -15.50 23.65 21.92
CA ALA A 873 -14.91 24.92 21.49
C ALA A 873 -15.99 26.04 21.38
N GLN A 874 -16.02 26.83 20.30
CA GLN A 874 -17.06 27.85 20.09
C GLN A 874 -18.33 27.26 19.47
N ASP A 875 -19.49 27.78 19.85
CA ASP A 875 -20.77 27.22 19.42
C ASP A 875 -21.14 27.72 18.02
N VAL A 876 -21.37 26.79 17.10
CA VAL A 876 -22.07 27.02 15.83
C VAL A 876 -23.17 25.99 15.73
N GLU A 877 -24.40 26.40 16.01
CA GLU A 877 -25.58 25.53 16.08
C GLU A 877 -26.56 25.84 14.95
N LEU A 878 -27.31 24.82 14.52
CA LEU A 878 -28.46 24.99 13.62
C LEU A 878 -29.74 24.98 14.46
N GLU A 879 -30.41 26.12 14.57
CA GLU A 879 -31.71 26.24 15.23
C GLU A 879 -32.82 26.04 14.20
N TYR A 880 -33.76 25.12 14.49
CA TYR A 880 -34.91 24.84 13.63
C TYR A 880 -36.20 25.37 14.26
N GLY A 881 -37.18 25.65 13.40
CA GLY A 881 -38.46 26.23 13.82
C GLY A 881 -39.62 25.89 12.90
N VAL A 882 -40.82 26.13 13.41
CA VAL A 882 -42.10 25.89 12.74
C VAL A 882 -42.79 27.22 12.43
N ALA A 883 -43.76 27.21 11.52
CA ALA A 883 -44.64 28.36 11.30
C ALA A 883 -45.55 28.57 12.52
N GLY A 884 -45.48 29.75 13.12
CA GLY A 884 -46.38 30.19 14.18
C GLY A 884 -47.79 30.50 13.68
N PRO A 885 -48.73 30.85 14.59
CA PRO A 885 -50.12 31.14 14.23
C PRO A 885 -50.30 32.30 13.25
N ASP A 886 -49.34 33.23 13.22
CA ASP A 886 -49.26 34.38 12.32
C ASP A 886 -48.39 34.13 11.08
N GLY A 887 -47.90 32.89 10.90
CA GLY A 887 -46.97 32.50 9.84
C GLY A 887 -45.51 32.87 10.12
N ALA A 888 -45.19 33.52 11.24
CA ALA A 888 -43.82 33.86 11.60
C ALA A 888 -43.06 32.63 12.14
N PRO A 889 -41.76 32.47 11.86
CA PRO A 889 -41.01 31.33 12.37
C PRO A 889 -40.83 31.38 13.89
N VAL A 890 -41.16 30.28 14.59
CA VAL A 890 -40.97 30.12 16.03
C VAL A 890 -39.92 29.02 16.28
N PRO A 891 -38.84 29.29 17.04
CA PRO A 891 -37.80 28.30 17.30
C PRO A 891 -38.31 27.17 18.20
N THR A 892 -37.92 25.94 17.89
CA THR A 892 -38.34 24.74 18.63
C THR A 892 -37.18 23.92 19.18
N GLY A 893 -35.97 24.05 18.63
CA GLY A 893 -34.79 23.35 19.12
C GLY A 893 -33.52 23.65 18.32
N ARG A 894 -32.39 23.07 18.75
CA ARG A 894 -31.06 23.26 18.14
C ARG A 894 -30.35 21.93 17.93
N LEU A 895 -29.44 21.93 16.98
CA LEU A 895 -28.55 20.81 16.68
C LEU A 895 -27.09 21.26 16.75
N THR A 896 -26.27 20.41 17.37
CA THR A 896 -24.81 20.42 17.28
C THR A 896 -24.37 19.74 15.97
N PRO A 897 -23.34 20.24 15.28
CA PRO A 897 -22.88 19.63 14.04
C PRO A 897 -22.08 18.35 14.26
N TYR A 898 -22.07 17.48 13.24
CA TYR A 898 -20.90 16.65 13.01
C TYR A 898 -19.83 17.49 12.32
N ASP A 899 -18.65 17.57 12.92
CA ASP A 899 -17.51 18.35 12.43
C ASP A 899 -16.32 17.43 12.17
N VAL A 900 -15.96 17.30 10.89
CA VAL A 900 -14.89 16.42 10.42
C VAL A 900 -13.89 17.27 9.63
N GLY A 901 -12.62 17.17 9.98
CA GLY A 901 -11.53 17.87 9.31
C GLY A 901 -10.60 18.57 10.30
N PRO A 902 -9.46 19.09 9.82
CA PRO A 902 -8.50 19.72 10.71
C PRO A 902 -8.96 21.10 11.16
N THR A 903 -9.01 21.33 12.46
CA THR A 903 -9.19 22.67 13.03
C THR A 903 -7.92 23.52 12.81
N PRO A 904 -7.98 24.79 12.36
CA PRO A 904 -9.16 25.64 12.14
C PRO A 904 -9.54 25.83 10.65
N SER A 905 -9.31 24.84 9.79
CA SER A 905 -9.53 24.92 8.33
C SER A 905 -10.99 25.19 7.95
N TRP A 906 -11.21 25.61 6.70
CA TRP A 906 -12.54 25.57 6.09
C TRP A 906 -13.01 24.12 5.97
N ARG A 907 -14.19 23.84 6.51
CA ARG A 907 -14.80 22.51 6.52
C ARG A 907 -16.33 22.60 6.53
N ASN A 908 -16.98 21.53 6.11
CA ASN A 908 -18.45 21.45 6.07
C ASN A 908 -19.00 20.84 7.36
N LEU A 909 -19.69 21.66 8.15
CA LEU A 909 -20.50 21.20 9.29
C LEU A 909 -21.75 20.51 8.80
N ARG A 910 -22.02 19.31 9.33
CA ARG A 910 -23.08 18.43 8.84
C ARG A 910 -24.20 18.33 9.88
N TYR A 911 -25.42 18.69 9.49
CA TYR A 911 -26.62 18.57 10.31
C TYR A 911 -27.60 17.58 9.65
N PRO A 912 -27.72 16.34 10.16
CA PRO A 912 -28.65 15.38 9.58
C PRO A 912 -30.10 15.84 9.71
N ARG A 913 -30.82 15.89 8.59
CA ARG A 913 -32.25 16.24 8.59
C ARG A 913 -33.09 15.23 9.34
N ALA A 914 -32.60 14.01 9.53
CA ALA A 914 -33.26 13.01 10.37
C ALA A 914 -33.35 13.42 11.85
N SER A 915 -32.51 14.34 12.31
CA SER A 915 -32.55 14.90 13.66
C SER A 915 -33.43 16.16 13.76
N ILE A 916 -33.95 16.65 12.64
CA ILE A 916 -34.88 17.78 12.57
C ILE A 916 -36.31 17.21 12.54
N PRO A 917 -37.25 17.72 13.34
CA PRO A 917 -38.66 17.30 13.28
C PRO A 917 -39.28 17.53 11.89
N ASP A 918 -40.19 16.65 11.47
CA ASP A 918 -40.80 16.69 10.12
C ASP A 918 -41.66 17.93 9.87
N ASP A 919 -42.18 18.57 10.93
CA ASP A 919 -42.98 19.78 10.88
C ASP A 919 -42.13 21.07 10.87
N ALA A 920 -40.81 20.98 11.03
CA ALA A 920 -39.92 22.13 10.94
C ALA A 920 -39.78 22.61 9.49
N THR A 921 -40.18 23.86 9.25
CA THR A 921 -40.17 24.50 7.93
C THR A 921 -39.09 25.58 7.80
N PHE A 922 -38.39 25.89 8.89
CA PHE A 922 -37.36 26.93 8.93
C PHE A 922 -36.12 26.48 9.69
N VAL A 923 -34.96 26.98 9.28
CA VAL A 923 -33.68 26.82 9.99
C VAL A 923 -32.93 28.15 10.04
N ARG A 924 -32.10 28.37 11.04
CA ARG A 924 -31.16 29.50 11.12
C ARG A 924 -29.89 29.11 11.85
N ILE A 925 -28.81 29.85 11.58
CA ILE A 925 -27.51 29.64 12.22
C ILE A 925 -27.45 30.50 13.49
N VAL A 926 -27.00 29.90 14.59
CA VAL A 926 -26.66 30.60 15.82
C VAL A 926 -25.18 30.34 16.11
N ALA A 927 -24.37 31.39 16.01
CA ALA A 927 -22.92 31.32 16.24
C ALA A 927 -22.52 32.22 17.42
N ASN A 928 -21.79 31.66 18.39
CA ASN A 928 -21.32 32.36 19.57
C ASN A 928 -19.82 32.12 19.76
N ASP A 929 -19.06 33.20 19.69
CA ASP A 929 -17.65 33.24 20.08
C ASP A 929 -17.52 33.93 21.43
N ARG A 930 -17.33 33.13 22.46
CA ARG A 930 -17.21 33.58 23.86
C ARG A 930 -15.76 33.68 24.31
N SER A 931 -14.82 33.16 23.52
CA SER A 931 -13.39 33.26 23.82
C SER A 931 -12.89 34.65 23.46
N LEU A 932 -11.89 35.12 24.22
CA LEU A 932 -11.14 36.34 23.90
C LEU A 932 -9.71 36.00 23.46
N SER A 933 -9.42 34.71 23.25
CA SER A 933 -8.17 34.26 22.67
C SER A 933 -8.17 34.57 21.17
N GLN A 934 -7.11 35.18 20.66
CA GLN A 934 -6.99 35.47 19.22
C GLN A 934 -7.04 34.21 18.34
N GLY A 935 -6.64 33.05 18.88
CA GLY A 935 -6.68 31.77 18.17
C GLY A 935 -8.08 31.17 18.10
N ASP A 936 -9.02 31.63 18.92
CA ASP A 936 -10.40 31.20 18.91
C ASP A 936 -11.23 32.21 18.14
N TRP A 937 -11.84 31.72 17.07
CA TRP A 937 -12.70 32.51 16.20
C TRP A 937 -13.59 31.53 15.44
N VAL A 938 -14.67 32.05 14.86
CA VAL A 938 -15.57 31.28 14.00
C VAL A 938 -15.91 32.08 12.75
N ALA A 939 -16.08 31.38 11.64
CA ALA A 939 -16.64 31.93 10.42
C ALA A 939 -17.68 30.98 9.84
N VAL A 940 -18.76 31.53 9.29
CA VAL A 940 -19.89 30.78 8.75
C VAL A 940 -20.34 31.31 7.39
N THR A 941 -20.95 30.43 6.61
CA THR A 941 -21.70 30.71 5.38
C THR A 941 -23.18 30.39 5.59
N PRO A 942 -24.10 30.79 4.71
CA PRO A 942 -25.50 30.37 4.80
C PRO A 942 -25.67 28.84 4.72
N PRO A 943 -26.75 28.28 5.30
CA PRO A 943 -27.03 26.86 5.20
C PRO A 943 -27.48 26.48 3.78
N ARG A 944 -27.08 25.28 3.33
CA ARG A 944 -27.56 24.66 2.10
C ARG A 944 -28.03 23.22 2.33
N VAL A 945 -28.97 22.77 1.51
CA VAL A 945 -29.35 21.36 1.41
C VAL A 945 -28.70 20.83 0.12
N PRO A 946 -27.64 20.01 0.22
CA PRO A 946 -26.77 19.71 -0.91
C PRO A 946 -27.37 18.71 -1.89
N GLU A 947 -27.16 18.93 -3.19
CA GLU A 947 -27.49 17.98 -4.26
C GLU A 947 -26.40 16.89 -4.32
N LEU A 948 -26.70 15.72 -3.74
CA LEU A 948 -25.74 14.64 -3.57
C LEU A 948 -25.85 13.59 -4.68
N ARG A 949 -24.70 13.13 -5.16
CA ARG A 949 -24.57 11.95 -6.04
C ARG A 949 -23.50 11.01 -5.50
N SER A 950 -23.61 9.71 -5.76
CA SER A 950 -22.53 8.79 -5.39
C SER A 950 -21.26 9.07 -6.22
N VAL A 951 -20.10 8.73 -5.68
CA VAL A 951 -18.83 8.83 -6.42
C VAL A 951 -18.87 7.97 -7.69
N GLN A 952 -19.49 6.78 -7.62
CA GLN A 952 -19.63 5.91 -8.79
C GLN A 952 -20.47 6.56 -9.90
N GLU A 953 -21.55 7.26 -9.55
CA GLU A 953 -22.40 7.97 -10.52
C GLU A 953 -21.74 9.21 -11.12
N TYR A 954 -20.91 9.90 -10.34
CA TYR A 954 -20.28 11.15 -10.76
C TYR A 954 -18.98 10.93 -11.54
N VAL A 955 -18.07 10.10 -11.01
CA VAL A 955 -16.74 9.83 -11.59
C VAL A 955 -16.82 8.73 -12.65
N GLY A 956 -17.66 7.71 -12.43
CA GLY A 956 -17.77 6.56 -13.30
C GLY A 956 -16.59 5.58 -13.20
N SER A 957 -16.37 4.84 -14.28
CA SER A 957 -15.34 3.77 -14.40
C SER A 957 -14.41 3.95 -15.60
N GLU A 958 -14.51 5.05 -16.34
CA GLU A 958 -13.69 5.30 -17.54
C GLU A 958 -12.69 6.45 -17.35
N GLN A 959 -13.06 7.45 -16.54
CA GLN A 959 -12.21 8.61 -16.33
C GLN A 959 -10.96 8.22 -15.52
N PRO A 960 -9.75 8.63 -15.95
CA PRO A 960 -8.53 8.38 -15.20
C PRO A 960 -8.54 9.06 -13.83
N VAL A 961 -8.33 8.27 -12.77
CA VAL A 961 -8.25 8.73 -11.38
C VAL A 961 -6.86 8.43 -10.81
N LEU A 962 -6.25 9.42 -10.15
CA LEU A 962 -5.13 9.18 -9.26
C LEU A 962 -5.67 8.67 -7.92
N MET A 963 -5.79 7.35 -7.77
CA MET A 963 -6.09 6.73 -6.49
C MET A 963 -4.81 6.61 -5.67
N ASP A 964 -4.76 7.21 -4.48
CA ASP A 964 -3.66 7.02 -3.56
C ASP A 964 -3.54 5.54 -3.15
N TRP A 965 -2.34 5.10 -2.81
CA TRP A 965 -2.08 3.68 -2.58
C TRP A 965 -2.89 3.03 -1.44
N ALA A 966 -3.39 3.81 -0.49
CA ALA A 966 -4.20 3.30 0.62
C ALA A 966 -5.65 2.96 0.23
N VAL A 967 -6.16 3.52 -0.88
CA VAL A 967 -7.60 3.48 -1.20
C VAL A 967 -7.95 2.54 -2.35
N GLY A 968 -6.97 2.03 -3.11
CA GLY A 968 -7.22 1.28 -4.34
C GLY A 968 -8.11 0.03 -4.20
N LEU A 969 -8.07 -0.68 -3.05
CA LEU A 969 -8.90 -1.86 -2.84
C LEU A 969 -10.39 -1.52 -2.62
N VAL A 970 -10.68 -0.33 -2.08
CA VAL A 970 -12.06 0.06 -1.72
C VAL A 970 -12.77 0.82 -2.84
N PHE A 971 -12.03 1.27 -3.85
CA PHE A 971 -12.52 1.85 -5.11
C PHE A 971 -12.13 0.95 -6.31
N PRO A 972 -12.60 -0.32 -6.37
CA PRO A 972 -12.15 -1.26 -7.40
C PRO A 972 -12.66 -0.93 -8.81
N CYS A 973 -13.75 -0.18 -8.94
CA CYS A 973 -14.38 0.14 -10.23
C CYS A 973 -13.76 1.34 -10.94
N GLN A 974 -13.11 2.25 -10.22
CA GLN A 974 -12.50 3.44 -10.80
C GLN A 974 -11.27 3.05 -11.63
N GLN A 975 -11.12 3.65 -12.81
CA GLN A 975 -9.97 3.42 -13.68
C GLN A 975 -8.78 4.25 -13.19
N PRO A 976 -7.66 3.63 -12.76
CA PRO A 976 -6.45 4.39 -12.45
C PRO A 976 -5.90 5.05 -13.71
N MET A 977 -5.22 6.19 -13.57
CA MET A 977 -4.41 6.72 -14.68
C MET A 977 -3.35 5.69 -15.09
N LEU A 978 -3.28 5.39 -16.38
CA LEU A 978 -2.33 4.40 -16.89
C LEU A 978 -1.04 5.10 -17.32
N HIS A 979 -0.03 4.30 -17.67
CA HIS A 979 1.14 4.79 -18.36
C HIS A 979 1.58 3.80 -19.42
N ALA A 980 2.11 4.33 -20.52
CA ALA A 980 2.65 3.56 -21.63
C ALA A 980 3.87 4.28 -22.20
N ASN A 981 4.93 3.50 -22.47
CA ASN A 981 6.15 4.00 -23.11
C ASN A 981 6.73 5.25 -22.42
N GLY A 982 6.63 5.32 -21.10
CA GLY A 982 7.16 6.41 -20.27
C GLY A 982 6.25 7.62 -20.11
N VAL A 983 5.08 7.68 -20.76
CA VAL A 983 4.09 8.78 -20.64
C VAL A 983 2.86 8.30 -19.89
N THR A 984 2.34 9.14 -18.99
CA THR A 984 1.14 8.85 -18.18
C THR A 984 -0.13 9.48 -18.78
N ASP A 985 -1.30 8.92 -18.45
CA ASP A 985 -2.58 9.62 -18.62
C ASP A 985 -2.65 10.83 -17.68
N ILE A 986 -3.43 11.85 -18.06
CA ILE A 986 -3.71 12.99 -17.19
C ILE A 986 -4.95 12.66 -16.34
N PRO A 987 -4.81 12.53 -15.00
CA PRO A 987 -5.94 12.24 -14.13
C PRO A 987 -6.93 13.41 -14.07
N LYS A 988 -8.23 13.10 -13.97
CA LYS A 988 -9.30 14.09 -13.75
C LYS A 988 -9.65 14.26 -12.29
N PHE A 989 -9.45 13.22 -11.50
CA PHE A 989 -9.70 13.21 -10.07
C PHE A 989 -8.54 12.60 -9.29
N ARG A 990 -8.45 12.95 -8.02
CA ARG A 990 -7.63 12.25 -7.03
C ARG A 990 -8.51 11.76 -5.89
N ILE A 991 -8.40 10.49 -5.52
CA ILE A 991 -9.04 9.93 -4.33
C ILE A 991 -7.94 9.61 -3.32
N SER A 992 -8.08 10.14 -2.10
CA SER A 992 -7.09 10.04 -1.02
C SER A 992 -7.73 9.53 0.27
N PRO A 993 -6.95 8.91 1.19
CA PRO A 993 -7.46 8.48 2.49
C PRO A 993 -7.73 9.68 3.42
N ASP A 994 -8.08 9.40 4.67
CA ASP A 994 -8.31 10.39 5.73
C ASP A 994 -7.12 11.35 5.91
N TYR A 995 -7.39 12.51 6.53
CA TYR A 995 -6.44 13.63 6.62
C TYR A 995 -5.05 13.22 7.15
N PHE A 996 -4.98 12.44 8.24
CA PHE A 996 -3.71 12.06 8.84
C PHE A 996 -2.95 11.05 7.97
N ALA A 997 -3.64 10.07 7.41
CA ALA A 997 -3.04 9.11 6.49
C ALA A 997 -2.52 9.80 5.22
N LYS A 998 -3.29 10.74 4.65
CA LYS A 998 -2.88 11.53 3.49
C LYS A 998 -1.61 12.33 3.77
N LEU A 999 -1.64 13.15 4.82
CA LEU A 999 -0.56 14.08 5.16
C LEU A 999 0.75 13.37 5.55
N GLN A 1000 0.67 12.30 6.33
CA GLN A 1000 1.84 11.65 6.91
C GLN A 1000 2.37 10.49 6.05
N SER A 1001 1.50 9.87 5.25
CA SER A 1001 1.82 8.63 4.53
C SER A 1001 1.71 8.74 3.02
N THR A 1002 0.55 9.11 2.45
CA THR A 1002 0.40 9.07 0.98
C THR A 1002 1.15 10.19 0.28
N ASP A 1003 0.99 11.44 0.72
CA ASP A 1003 1.64 12.61 0.10
C ASP A 1003 3.17 12.54 0.21
N THR A 1004 3.70 12.03 1.31
CA THR A 1004 5.15 11.86 1.52
C THR A 1004 5.72 10.67 0.75
N TRP A 1005 4.91 9.63 0.52
CA TRP A 1005 5.35 8.45 -0.21
C TRP A 1005 5.48 8.69 -1.72
N GLN A 1006 4.53 9.42 -2.30
CA GLN A 1006 4.42 9.60 -3.76
C GLN A 1006 4.73 11.03 -4.21
N ASP A 1007 5.53 11.77 -3.44
CA ASP A 1007 6.00 13.11 -3.81
C ASP A 1007 6.96 13.10 -5.02
N GLY A 1008 7.14 14.27 -5.65
CA GLY A 1008 8.04 14.40 -6.78
C GLY A 1008 9.52 14.14 -6.44
N MET A 1009 9.95 14.47 -5.22
CA MET A 1009 11.35 14.31 -4.80
C MET A 1009 11.79 12.85 -4.78
N ASN A 1010 10.88 11.93 -4.42
CA ASN A 1010 11.14 10.50 -4.37
C ASN A 1010 10.68 9.76 -5.64
N GLY A 1011 10.34 10.49 -6.70
CA GLY A 1011 9.92 9.93 -7.99
C GLY A 1011 8.51 9.40 -8.02
N GLY A 1012 7.60 9.96 -7.22
CA GLY A 1012 6.18 9.62 -7.23
C GLY A 1012 5.33 10.52 -8.13
N LEU A 1013 4.06 10.13 -8.26
CA LEU A 1013 3.10 10.70 -9.22
C LEU A 1013 2.71 12.15 -8.93
N LEU A 1014 2.84 12.62 -7.68
CA LEU A 1014 2.54 14.02 -7.35
C LEU A 1014 3.56 15.00 -7.95
N GLY A 1015 4.76 14.53 -8.31
CA GLY A 1015 5.72 15.36 -9.06
C GLY A 1015 5.21 15.78 -10.44
N ILE A 1016 4.31 14.98 -11.02
CA ILE A 1016 3.68 15.26 -12.31
C ILE A 1016 2.44 16.13 -12.11
N THR A 1017 1.54 15.71 -11.22
CA THR A 1017 0.24 16.38 -11.05
C THR A 1017 0.40 17.78 -10.47
N ASP A 1018 1.26 17.99 -9.47
CA ASP A 1018 1.47 19.32 -8.88
C ASP A 1018 2.03 20.31 -9.93
N LEU A 1019 2.82 19.81 -10.89
CA LEU A 1019 3.46 20.64 -11.92
C LEU A 1019 2.51 21.01 -13.06
N LEU A 1020 1.61 20.09 -13.45
CA LEU A 1020 0.73 20.23 -14.62
C LEU A 1020 -0.72 20.65 -14.27
N LEU A 1021 -1.19 20.31 -13.07
CA LEU A 1021 -2.60 20.38 -12.66
C LEU A 1021 -2.77 21.24 -11.40
N ARG A 1022 -3.98 21.75 -11.21
CA ARG A 1022 -4.46 22.37 -9.98
C ARG A 1022 -5.48 21.45 -9.34
N ALA A 1023 -5.20 21.05 -8.10
CA ALA A 1023 -6.13 20.28 -7.29
C ALA A 1023 -7.08 21.21 -6.53
N HIS A 1024 -8.35 20.81 -6.50
CA HIS A 1024 -9.40 21.44 -5.72
C HIS A 1024 -10.20 20.36 -4.99
N VAL A 1025 -10.15 20.34 -3.65
CA VAL A 1025 -10.99 19.46 -2.84
C VAL A 1025 -12.48 19.73 -3.09
N MET A 1026 -13.25 18.65 -3.22
CA MET A 1026 -14.70 18.68 -3.37
C MET A 1026 -15.40 18.36 -2.05
N ALA A 1027 -16.61 18.88 -1.85
CA ALA A 1027 -17.43 18.51 -0.70
C ALA A 1027 -17.95 17.08 -0.85
N ALA A 1028 -17.54 16.19 0.06
CA ALA A 1028 -17.94 14.79 0.05
C ALA A 1028 -18.25 14.25 1.46
N TYR A 1029 -19.11 13.24 1.52
CA TYR A 1029 -19.71 12.71 2.75
C TYR A 1029 -19.83 11.19 2.66
N LEU A 1030 -19.59 10.49 3.76
CA LEU A 1030 -19.93 9.08 3.85
C LEU A 1030 -21.41 8.95 4.21
N SER A 1031 -22.19 8.28 3.35
CA SER A 1031 -23.62 8.09 3.56
C SER A 1031 -23.90 7.51 4.95
N ARG A 1032 -24.77 8.16 5.72
CA ARG A 1032 -25.26 7.72 7.06
C ARG A 1032 -24.22 7.62 8.17
N ASP A 1033 -22.94 7.85 7.90
CA ASP A 1033 -21.89 8.01 8.92
C ASP A 1033 -21.24 9.40 8.78
N TRP A 1034 -22.01 10.41 9.18
CA TRP A 1034 -21.70 11.81 8.93
C TRP A 1034 -20.52 12.35 9.77
N GLY A 1035 -20.11 11.63 10.82
CA GLY A 1035 -18.97 11.99 11.68
C GLY A 1035 -17.65 11.31 11.30
N GLN A 1036 -17.65 10.47 10.27
CA GLN A 1036 -16.47 9.73 9.81
C GLN A 1036 -15.71 10.52 8.73
N ASP A 1037 -14.40 10.62 8.89
CA ASP A 1037 -13.49 10.98 7.79
C ASP A 1037 -13.24 9.71 6.96
N TRP A 1038 -13.80 9.66 5.75
CA TRP A 1038 -13.56 8.58 4.83
C TRP A 1038 -12.32 8.81 3.96
N GLY A 1039 -11.84 10.05 3.92
CA GLY A 1039 -10.89 10.55 2.95
C GLY A 1039 -11.47 11.70 2.12
N THR A 1040 -10.81 11.96 1.00
CA THR A 1040 -11.06 13.16 0.17
C THR A 1040 -11.09 12.82 -1.30
N ILE A 1041 -11.88 13.59 -2.05
CA ILE A 1041 -11.87 13.59 -3.52
C ILE A 1041 -11.53 15.00 -4.01
N HIS A 1042 -10.52 15.09 -4.88
CA HIS A 1042 -10.09 16.33 -5.50
C HIS A 1042 -10.38 16.28 -6.99
N ARG A 1043 -10.86 17.39 -7.54
CA ARG A 1043 -10.95 17.61 -8.98
C ARG A 1043 -9.63 18.24 -9.45
N PHE A 1044 -9.10 17.74 -10.55
CA PHE A 1044 -7.98 18.35 -11.24
C PHE A 1044 -8.44 19.27 -12.37
N GLU A 1045 -7.84 20.45 -12.44
CA GLU A 1045 -7.94 21.37 -13.55
C GLU A 1045 -6.57 21.56 -14.19
N THR A 1046 -6.50 21.59 -15.52
CA THR A 1046 -5.23 21.81 -16.22
C THR A 1046 -4.81 23.28 -16.09
N VAL A 1047 -3.51 23.52 -15.88
CA VAL A 1047 -3.00 24.90 -15.82
C VAL A 1047 -3.14 25.60 -17.19
N VAL A 1048 -2.98 24.84 -18.27
CA VAL A 1048 -3.20 25.24 -19.66
C VAL A 1048 -3.96 24.13 -20.38
N ASP A 1049 -4.86 24.50 -21.28
CA ASP A 1049 -5.58 23.53 -22.12
C ASP A 1049 -4.69 23.08 -23.28
N ALA A 1050 -4.30 21.81 -23.28
CA ALA A 1050 -3.34 21.26 -24.22
C ALA A 1050 -3.68 19.79 -24.53
N PRO A 1051 -3.68 19.38 -25.82
CA PRO A 1051 -3.88 17.98 -26.20
C PRO A 1051 -2.69 17.08 -25.83
N PRO A 1052 -2.89 15.76 -25.71
CA PRO A 1052 -1.79 14.79 -25.62
C PRO A 1052 -0.85 14.87 -26.83
N ALA A 1053 0.44 14.70 -26.59
CA ALA A 1053 1.45 14.68 -27.65
C ALA A 1053 1.42 13.38 -28.48
N GLU A 1054 1.68 13.48 -29.77
CA GLU A 1054 1.99 12.32 -30.61
C GLU A 1054 3.42 11.84 -30.33
N ILE A 1055 3.56 10.63 -29.78
CA ILE A 1055 4.88 10.04 -29.45
C ILE A 1055 5.39 9.21 -30.62
N SER A 1056 6.61 9.49 -31.06
CA SER A 1056 7.29 8.72 -32.11
C SER A 1056 7.89 7.45 -31.51
N LEU A 1057 7.30 6.30 -31.84
CA LEU A 1057 7.75 4.99 -31.35
C LEU A 1057 8.71 4.31 -32.32
N GLY A 1058 9.66 3.57 -31.76
CA GLY A 1058 10.59 2.71 -32.48
C GLY A 1058 10.99 1.51 -31.64
N THR A 1059 11.92 0.69 -32.14
CA THR A 1059 12.44 -0.47 -31.41
C THR A 1059 13.95 -0.56 -31.53
N ALA A 1060 14.63 -0.97 -30.46
CA ALA A 1060 16.07 -1.23 -30.47
C ALA A 1060 16.39 -2.54 -29.73
N THR A 1061 17.19 -3.41 -30.37
CA THR A 1061 17.74 -4.59 -29.70
C THR A 1061 18.89 -4.18 -28.79
N ARG A 1062 18.76 -4.43 -27.49
CA ARG A 1062 19.78 -4.11 -26.47
C ARG A 1062 20.35 -5.39 -25.88
N SER A 1063 21.63 -5.36 -25.49
CA SER A 1063 22.22 -6.43 -24.68
C SER A 1063 21.70 -6.37 -23.24
N GLY A 1064 21.73 -7.47 -22.50
CA GLY A 1064 21.28 -7.49 -21.10
C GLY A 1064 22.15 -6.68 -20.11
N LEU A 1065 23.24 -6.08 -20.61
CA LEU A 1065 24.17 -5.24 -19.85
C LEU A 1065 24.18 -3.77 -20.32
N TRP A 1066 23.41 -3.43 -21.34
CA TRP A 1066 23.36 -2.06 -21.86
C TRP A 1066 22.64 -1.14 -20.87
N LYS A 1067 23.17 0.07 -20.69
CA LYS A 1067 22.53 1.16 -19.95
C LYS A 1067 22.75 2.51 -20.66
N PRO A 1068 21.73 3.38 -20.77
CA PRO A 1068 21.83 4.69 -21.42
C PRO A 1068 22.31 5.82 -20.49
N GLY A 1069 22.98 5.49 -19.38
CA GLY A 1069 23.29 6.42 -18.29
C GLY A 1069 22.39 6.24 -17.07
N GLU A 1070 22.67 6.98 -16.00
CA GLU A 1070 21.89 6.93 -14.76
C GLU A 1070 20.58 7.72 -14.84
N ILE A 1071 19.52 7.19 -14.22
CA ILE A 1071 18.28 7.94 -13.97
C ILE A 1071 18.56 9.08 -12.99
N ARG A 1072 18.00 10.26 -13.28
CA ARG A 1072 18.07 11.41 -12.39
C ARG A 1072 17.19 11.15 -11.17
N ILE A 1073 17.82 11.01 -10.00
CA ILE A 1073 17.11 10.74 -8.72
C ILE A 1073 17.33 11.81 -7.66
N LYS A 1074 18.29 12.71 -7.87
CA LYS A 1074 18.68 13.75 -6.90
C LYS A 1074 19.09 15.03 -7.64
N PRO A 1075 19.03 16.21 -6.98
CA PRO A 1075 19.55 17.45 -7.54
C PRO A 1075 21.06 17.40 -7.73
#